data_AF-A0A962ZQC3-F1
#
_entry.id   AF-A0A962ZQC3-F1
#
_cell.length_a   1.000
_cell.length_b   1.000
_cell.length_c   1.000
_cell.angle_alpha   90.00
_cell.angle_beta   90.00
_cell.angle_gamma   90.00
#
_symmetry.space_group_name_H-M   'P 1'
#
loop_
_entity.id
_entity.type
_entity.pdbx_description
1 polymer ?
#
loop_
_entity_poly.entity_id
_entity_poly.type
_entity_poly.pdbx_seq_one_letter_code
_entity_poly.pdbx_strand_id
1 'polypeptide(L)'
;RIVQGTLEGDNLKALIHGIYPPDLPRIDAPQEFAPFDPWSDAGLRATAAAHTWLEVDQGDGSWLPLDPSFPRARIGEAYAKVATRVDTLPDTFCQQLRISLHEQTVAGKSRDLGRIDGCTAELGLQPISLSIVGIPQLKAAPDKEQKKGAADMFGGALSGDTGEKPKPEANEPMPPERVGVLYQRSLQRGAEIIPMASSLVATARPETAIRREWLRVEIQVPGKSPRVVERDLFAADAPEAATSGPAFYRRYSLVVMPGPLEPAAVKSYLAEARKGVDLKAAQTRLQASINTPESLQEIAALNNQIGSLTGYWLGLSLGAELSSLTGRIAFNNAVTFAQALPRIVIVSLEGEPGEKTAFRTAIDLRLDEVEAWPYPGHAARAAVHFQTARGMQDSMLEARYIERVLGLSEASNTMNLMSRLDGGPSGLLVFGPGDEKQLGQIQGLSAYATQLIEQSLKAGREVIVPPVAVPLAGRARFGWWEREPVSGRVVGVMDDGLNQAMADYSVSSEKIGMNSDTGLVLGAIVGATGTEILIAAKVLEHGEITLELIADIEKKIKTLKCLSCPEAGAKVSASASISSSCWKLEQKLEAGVGVKPLSFCGKYVEGLSCASDVILRGYKKAALTAKVEVKPLEWGVKMPCEE
;
A
#
# COMPACT_ATOMS: atom_id res chain seq x y z
N ARG A 1 3.51 -29.90 -25.35
CA ARG A 1 4.14 -30.54 -24.17
C ARG A 1 5.35 -29.73 -23.73
N ILE A 2 5.80 -29.91 -22.50
CA ILE A 2 6.98 -29.27 -21.92
C ILE A 2 8.13 -30.27 -21.93
N VAL A 3 9.33 -29.77 -22.24
CA VAL A 3 10.55 -30.57 -22.30
C VAL A 3 11.56 -30.01 -21.34
N GLN A 4 12.13 -30.87 -20.51
CA GLN A 4 13.26 -30.57 -19.65
C GLN A 4 14.53 -31.17 -20.23
N GLY A 5 15.62 -30.45 -20.08
CA GLY A 5 16.91 -30.89 -20.53
C GLY A 5 18.05 -30.18 -19.83
N THR A 6 19.24 -30.43 -20.34
CA THR A 6 20.46 -29.82 -19.83
C THR A 6 21.16 -29.06 -20.94
N LEU A 7 21.48 -27.80 -20.68
CA LEU A 7 22.35 -26.99 -21.53
C LEU A 7 23.81 -27.24 -21.18
N GLU A 8 24.64 -27.40 -22.22
CA GLU A 8 26.07 -27.63 -22.11
C GLU A 8 26.84 -26.79 -23.15
N GLY A 9 28.16 -26.70 -22.98
CA GLY A 9 29.07 -26.10 -23.96
C GLY A 9 28.71 -24.68 -24.37
N ASP A 10 28.72 -24.41 -25.67
CA ASP A 10 28.52 -23.07 -26.22
C ASP A 10 27.09 -22.55 -26.06
N ASN A 11 26.09 -23.44 -25.98
CA ASN A 11 24.71 -23.01 -25.74
C ASN A 11 24.53 -22.53 -24.30
N LEU A 12 25.15 -23.21 -23.33
CA LEU A 12 25.15 -22.74 -21.93
C LEU A 12 25.84 -21.37 -21.81
N LYS A 13 27.01 -21.22 -22.44
CA LYS A 13 27.72 -19.92 -22.48
C LYS A 13 26.88 -18.83 -23.13
N ALA A 14 26.25 -19.14 -24.27
CA ALA A 14 25.41 -18.18 -24.99
C ALA A 14 24.21 -17.71 -24.16
N LEU A 15 23.56 -18.63 -23.43
CA LEU A 15 22.44 -18.27 -22.53
C LEU A 15 22.91 -17.39 -21.37
N ILE A 16 24.03 -17.75 -20.73
CA ILE A 16 24.63 -16.96 -19.65
C ILE A 16 25.03 -15.57 -20.15
N HIS A 17 25.60 -15.45 -21.35
CA HIS A 17 25.89 -14.13 -21.93
C HIS A 17 24.62 -13.35 -22.30
N GLY A 18 23.54 -14.04 -22.65
CA GLY A 18 22.28 -13.43 -23.06
C GLY A 18 21.51 -12.68 -21.96
N ILE A 19 21.86 -12.85 -20.69
CA ILE A 19 21.23 -12.10 -19.58
C ILE A 19 21.79 -10.67 -19.45
N TYR A 20 22.84 -10.35 -20.21
CA TYR A 20 23.48 -9.04 -20.24
C TYR A 20 23.06 -8.25 -21.48
N PRO A 21 23.01 -6.91 -21.42
CA PRO A 21 22.83 -6.09 -22.62
C PRO A 21 23.88 -6.40 -23.69
N PRO A 22 23.53 -6.34 -25.00
CA PRO A 22 24.46 -6.65 -26.08
C PRO A 22 25.65 -5.67 -26.14
N ASP A 23 25.38 -4.40 -25.85
CA ASP A 23 26.38 -3.34 -25.81
C ASP A 23 26.76 -3.05 -24.36
N LEU A 24 27.72 -3.82 -23.85
CA LEU A 24 28.29 -3.58 -22.54
C LEU A 24 29.28 -2.41 -22.58
N PRO A 25 29.23 -1.47 -21.63
CA PRO A 25 30.33 -0.53 -21.44
C PRO A 25 31.60 -1.35 -21.16
N ARG A 26 32.62 -1.20 -22.01
CA ARG A 26 33.90 -1.89 -21.83
C ARG A 26 34.66 -1.24 -20.68
N ILE A 27 34.62 -1.89 -19.53
CA ILE A 27 35.43 -1.52 -18.37
C ILE A 27 36.16 -2.77 -17.92
N ASP A 28 37.47 -2.79 -18.12
CA ASP A 28 38.34 -3.81 -17.54
C ASP A 28 38.75 -3.33 -16.15
N ALA A 29 37.96 -3.71 -15.13
CA ALA A 29 38.29 -3.35 -13.77
C ALA A 29 39.66 -3.94 -13.40
N PRO A 30 40.53 -3.21 -12.68
CA PRO A 30 41.80 -3.75 -12.19
C PRO A 30 41.60 -5.04 -11.39
N GLN A 31 42.58 -5.94 -11.44
CA GLN A 31 42.50 -7.26 -10.79
C GLN A 31 42.27 -7.15 -9.27
N GLU A 32 42.72 -6.08 -8.61
CA GLU A 32 42.42 -5.84 -7.19
C GLU A 32 40.91 -5.72 -6.87
N PHE A 33 40.07 -5.43 -7.87
CA PHE A 33 38.62 -5.36 -7.72
C PHE A 33 37.91 -6.69 -7.99
N ALA A 34 38.66 -7.77 -8.25
CA ALA A 34 38.15 -9.09 -8.58
C ALA A 34 37.08 -9.01 -9.69
N PRO A 35 37.48 -8.71 -10.94
CA PRO A 35 36.55 -8.56 -12.05
C PRO A 35 35.69 -9.82 -12.20
N PHE A 36 34.39 -9.61 -12.38
CA PHE A 36 33.41 -10.68 -12.41
C PHE A 36 33.48 -11.43 -13.75
N ASP A 37 33.65 -12.75 -13.65
CA ASP A 37 33.50 -13.68 -14.77
C ASP A 37 32.23 -14.52 -14.56
N PRO A 38 31.16 -14.32 -15.36
CA PRO A 38 29.92 -15.08 -15.23
C PRO A 38 30.11 -16.58 -15.46
N TRP A 39 31.16 -17.00 -16.17
CA TRP A 39 31.45 -18.41 -16.40
C TRP A 39 32.03 -19.09 -15.15
N SER A 40 32.66 -18.33 -14.26
CA SER A 40 33.18 -18.83 -12.99
C SER A 40 32.08 -19.06 -11.94
N ASP A 41 30.93 -18.40 -12.08
CA ASP A 41 29.80 -18.50 -11.14
C ASP A 41 29.09 -19.86 -11.25
N ALA A 42 29.26 -20.71 -10.24
CA ALA A 42 28.66 -22.05 -10.21
C ALA A 42 27.14 -22.02 -10.07
N GLY A 43 26.58 -21.04 -9.36
CA GLY A 43 25.13 -20.90 -9.17
C GLY A 43 24.44 -20.48 -10.46
N LEU A 44 25.00 -19.49 -11.15
CA LEU A 44 24.52 -19.03 -12.46
C LEU A 44 24.60 -20.15 -13.51
N ARG A 45 25.72 -20.89 -13.55
CA ARG A 45 25.86 -22.05 -14.44
C ARG A 45 24.85 -23.16 -14.14
N ALA A 46 24.65 -23.50 -12.86
CA ALA A 46 23.69 -24.53 -12.48
C ALA A 46 22.26 -24.14 -12.86
N THR A 47 21.88 -22.88 -12.61
CA THR A 47 20.57 -22.34 -12.99
C THR A 47 20.37 -22.32 -14.50
N ALA A 48 21.34 -21.83 -15.27
CA ALA A 48 21.25 -21.79 -16.73
C ALA A 48 21.32 -23.18 -17.37
N ALA A 49 22.00 -24.16 -16.75
CA ALA A 49 22.08 -25.52 -17.25
C ALA A 49 20.73 -26.26 -17.16
N ALA A 50 19.93 -25.97 -16.13
CA ALA A 50 18.59 -26.51 -15.99
C ALA A 50 17.63 -25.82 -16.98
N HIS A 51 17.42 -26.44 -18.15
CA HIS A 51 16.73 -25.80 -19.27
C HIS A 51 15.36 -26.42 -19.54
N THR A 52 14.39 -25.56 -19.85
CA THR A 52 13.02 -25.97 -20.18
C THR A 52 12.55 -25.25 -21.44
N TRP A 53 11.92 -25.99 -22.36
CA TRP A 53 11.33 -25.43 -23.58
C TRP A 53 10.02 -26.14 -23.93
N LEU A 54 9.33 -25.65 -24.97
CA LEU A 54 8.07 -26.20 -25.42
C LEU A 54 8.25 -27.04 -26.69
N GLU A 55 7.49 -28.11 -26.81
CA GLU A 55 7.28 -28.85 -28.07
C GLU A 55 5.80 -28.78 -28.42
N VAL A 56 5.47 -28.38 -29.65
CA VAL A 56 4.10 -28.19 -30.13
C VAL A 56 3.70 -29.33 -31.06
N ASP A 57 2.56 -29.96 -30.78
CA ASP A 57 1.99 -31.01 -31.62
C ASP A 57 1.57 -30.42 -32.98
N GLN A 58 1.99 -31.05 -34.07
CA GLN A 58 1.62 -30.65 -35.42
C GLN A 58 0.35 -31.35 -35.93
N GLY A 59 -0.21 -32.28 -35.16
CA GLY A 59 -1.43 -33.03 -35.51
C GLY A 59 -1.20 -34.24 -36.44
N ASP A 60 0.04 -34.43 -36.92
CA ASP A 60 0.47 -35.59 -37.72
C ASP A 60 1.32 -36.59 -36.91
N GLY A 61 1.36 -36.42 -35.58
CA GLY A 61 2.18 -37.20 -34.66
C GLY A 61 3.61 -36.67 -34.51
N SER A 62 4.01 -35.63 -35.25
CA SER A 62 5.26 -34.93 -35.06
C SER A 62 5.15 -33.79 -34.04
N TRP A 63 6.27 -33.51 -33.38
CA TRP A 63 6.38 -32.47 -32.35
C TRP A 63 7.46 -31.48 -32.77
N LEU A 64 7.11 -30.19 -32.76
CA LEU A 64 7.97 -29.11 -33.20
C LEU A 64 8.57 -28.38 -31.99
N PRO A 65 9.90 -28.39 -31.79
CA PRO A 65 10.54 -27.61 -30.74
C PRO A 65 10.36 -26.10 -30.91
N LEU A 66 10.04 -25.43 -29.81
CA LEU A 66 10.01 -23.98 -29.66
C LEU A 66 10.83 -23.61 -28.41
N ASP A 67 12.03 -23.08 -28.63
CA ASP A 67 12.94 -22.64 -27.58
C ASP A 67 13.34 -21.17 -27.81
N PRO A 68 12.57 -20.19 -27.29
CA PRO A 68 12.80 -18.77 -27.52
C PRO A 68 13.96 -18.20 -26.68
N SER A 69 14.68 -19.02 -25.93
CA SER A 69 15.67 -18.59 -24.94
C SER A 69 16.96 -18.03 -25.56
N PHE A 70 17.07 -18.08 -26.89
CA PHE A 70 18.26 -17.67 -27.63
C PHE A 70 17.90 -16.61 -28.68
N PRO A 71 18.70 -15.54 -28.85
CA PRO A 71 18.50 -14.58 -29.93
C PRO A 71 18.52 -15.21 -31.33
N ARG A 72 19.25 -16.33 -31.48
CA ARG A 72 19.34 -17.12 -32.71
C ARG A 72 18.30 -18.24 -32.81
N ALA A 73 17.31 -18.27 -31.91
CA ALA A 73 16.31 -19.32 -31.84
C ALA A 73 15.56 -19.46 -33.17
N ARG A 74 15.39 -20.71 -33.62
CA ARG A 74 14.58 -21.05 -34.80
C ARG A 74 13.52 -22.07 -34.42
N ILE A 75 12.34 -21.92 -35.01
CA ILE A 75 11.28 -22.91 -34.92
C ILE A 75 11.81 -24.26 -35.43
N GLY A 76 11.60 -25.31 -34.65
CA GLY A 76 12.07 -26.66 -34.97
C GLY A 76 13.44 -27.03 -34.37
N GLU A 77 14.16 -26.07 -33.79
CA GLU A 77 15.45 -26.31 -33.14
C GLU A 77 15.31 -26.34 -31.61
N ALA A 78 16.02 -27.27 -30.97
CA ALA A 78 16.21 -27.30 -29.52
C ALA A 78 17.70 -27.16 -29.22
N TYR A 79 18.04 -26.34 -28.23
CA TYR A 79 19.43 -26.03 -27.90
C TYR A 79 19.97 -26.84 -26.71
N ALA A 80 19.12 -27.64 -26.06
CA ALA A 80 19.47 -28.50 -24.94
C ALA A 80 19.24 -29.98 -25.27
N LYS A 81 19.96 -30.86 -24.56
CA LYS A 81 19.72 -32.30 -24.64
C LYS A 81 18.47 -32.65 -23.85
N VAL A 82 17.51 -33.33 -24.48
CA VAL A 82 16.29 -33.78 -23.82
C VAL A 82 16.60 -34.77 -22.70
N ALA A 83 16.07 -34.48 -21.52
CA ALA A 83 16.06 -35.40 -20.38
C ALA A 83 14.65 -35.98 -20.17
N THR A 84 13.61 -35.14 -20.18
CA THR A 84 12.25 -35.57 -19.83
C THR A 84 11.21 -34.78 -20.62
N ARG A 85 10.06 -35.40 -20.88
CA ARG A 85 8.91 -34.79 -21.56
C ARG A 85 7.66 -34.99 -20.72
N VAL A 86 6.89 -33.93 -20.56
CA VAL A 86 5.64 -33.93 -19.79
C VAL A 86 4.56 -33.22 -20.58
N ASP A 87 3.41 -33.88 -20.73
CA ASP A 87 2.30 -33.34 -21.55
C ASP A 87 1.52 -32.24 -20.84
N THR A 88 1.61 -32.17 -19.52
CA THR A 88 1.04 -31.12 -18.67
C THR A 88 2.15 -30.43 -17.86
N LEU A 89 1.93 -29.18 -17.45
CA LEU A 89 2.83 -28.47 -16.55
C LEU A 89 2.75 -29.13 -15.17
N PRO A 90 3.82 -29.75 -14.64
CA PRO A 90 3.76 -30.38 -13.34
C PRO A 90 3.67 -29.34 -12.23
N ASP A 91 2.92 -29.62 -11.16
CA ASP A 91 2.83 -28.74 -9.98
C ASP A 91 4.21 -28.48 -9.35
N THR A 92 5.16 -29.39 -9.57
CA THR A 92 6.57 -29.27 -9.14
C THR A 92 7.35 -28.18 -9.86
N PHE A 93 6.84 -27.60 -10.95
CA PHE A 93 7.44 -26.45 -11.63
C PHE A 93 6.96 -25.14 -11.03
N CYS A 94 5.84 -25.19 -10.32
CA CYS A 94 5.20 -24.02 -9.81
C CYS A 94 5.81 -23.62 -8.46
N GLN A 95 6.13 -22.33 -8.33
CA GLN A 95 6.37 -21.73 -7.04
C GLN A 95 5.04 -21.66 -6.28
N GLN A 96 4.94 -22.37 -5.16
CA GLN A 96 3.74 -22.40 -4.34
C GLN A 96 3.75 -21.22 -3.38
N LEU A 97 2.64 -20.48 -3.32
CA LEU A 97 2.41 -19.37 -2.42
C LEU A 97 1.33 -19.77 -1.41
N ARG A 98 1.61 -19.56 -0.13
CA ARG A 98 0.64 -19.72 0.96
C ARG A 98 0.59 -18.45 1.77
N ILE A 99 -0.59 -17.85 1.89
CA ILE A 99 -0.87 -16.70 2.74
C ILE A 99 -1.83 -17.16 3.83
N SER A 100 -1.41 -17.08 5.08
CA SER A 100 -2.18 -17.54 6.24
C SER A 100 -2.29 -16.45 7.28
N LEU A 101 -3.44 -16.40 7.96
CA LEU A 101 -3.70 -15.47 9.05
C LEU A 101 -3.63 -16.21 10.38
N HIS A 102 -2.84 -15.69 11.32
CA HIS A 102 -2.63 -16.29 12.63
C HIS A 102 -3.00 -15.31 13.73
N GLU A 103 -3.43 -15.85 14.87
CA GLU A 103 -3.72 -15.08 16.08
C GLU A 103 -3.16 -15.80 17.31
N GLN A 104 -2.61 -15.03 18.23
CA GLN A 104 -2.21 -15.46 19.56
C GLN A 104 -2.94 -14.62 20.61
N THR A 105 -3.51 -15.26 21.62
CA THR A 105 -4.15 -14.58 22.75
C THR A 105 -3.17 -14.28 23.89
N VAL A 106 -3.58 -13.45 24.85
CA VAL A 106 -2.80 -13.17 26.07
C VAL A 106 -2.53 -14.44 26.89
N ALA A 107 -3.42 -15.44 26.82
CA ALA A 107 -3.21 -16.77 27.40
C ALA A 107 -2.09 -17.58 26.72
N GLY A 108 -1.49 -17.09 25.63
CA GLY A 108 -0.46 -17.77 24.85
C GLY A 108 -0.99 -18.80 23.85
N LYS A 109 -2.32 -18.92 23.69
CA LYS A 109 -2.93 -19.82 22.70
C LYS A 109 -2.80 -19.23 21.30
N SER A 110 -2.11 -19.94 20.42
CA SER A 110 -2.00 -19.60 18.99
C SER A 110 -2.97 -20.41 18.13
N ARG A 111 -3.49 -19.81 17.05
CA ARG A 111 -4.39 -20.46 16.09
C ARG A 111 -4.20 -19.94 14.66
N ASP A 112 -4.36 -20.85 13.70
CA ASP A 112 -4.57 -20.53 12.29
C ASP A 112 -6.05 -20.15 12.10
N LEU A 113 -6.29 -18.97 11.54
CA LEU A 113 -7.62 -18.42 11.30
C LEU A 113 -8.14 -18.73 9.90
N GLY A 114 -7.28 -19.18 9.00
CA GLY A 114 -7.58 -19.47 7.61
C GLY A 114 -6.44 -19.04 6.70
N ARG A 115 -6.49 -19.53 5.46
CA ARG A 115 -5.42 -19.34 4.48
C ARG A 115 -5.92 -19.40 3.04
N ILE A 116 -5.08 -18.90 2.15
CA ILE A 116 -5.12 -19.18 0.73
C ILE A 116 -3.79 -19.81 0.32
N ASP A 117 -3.84 -20.83 -0.52
CA ASP A 117 -2.66 -21.44 -1.11
C ASP A 117 -2.89 -21.79 -2.58
N GLY A 118 -1.80 -21.79 -3.35
CA GLY A 118 -1.83 -22.11 -4.77
C GLY A 118 -0.59 -21.64 -5.51
N CYS A 119 -0.63 -21.80 -6.82
CA CYS A 119 0.45 -21.39 -7.68
C CYS A 119 0.66 -19.86 -7.67
N THR A 120 1.91 -19.41 -7.53
CA THR A 120 2.23 -17.97 -7.57
C THR A 120 1.80 -17.33 -8.89
N ALA A 121 1.91 -18.05 -10.01
CA ALA A 121 1.44 -17.59 -11.31
C ALA A 121 -0.09 -17.46 -11.41
N GLU A 122 -0.84 -18.20 -10.60
CA GLU A 122 -2.31 -18.15 -10.56
C GLU A 122 -2.81 -17.09 -9.58
N LEU A 123 -2.17 -16.99 -8.41
CA LEU A 123 -2.53 -16.03 -7.35
C LEU A 123 -1.96 -14.63 -7.62
N GLY A 124 -0.87 -14.55 -8.37
CA GLY A 124 -0.21 -13.30 -8.73
C GLY A 124 -1.09 -12.41 -9.59
N LEU A 125 -1.01 -11.09 -9.35
CA LEU A 125 -1.75 -10.07 -10.09
C LEU A 125 -3.27 -10.27 -10.02
N GLN A 126 -3.75 -10.99 -9.01
CA GLN A 126 -5.15 -11.00 -8.62
C GLN A 126 -5.38 -10.04 -7.44
N PRO A 127 -6.54 -9.38 -7.37
CA PRO A 127 -6.89 -8.59 -6.18
C PRO A 127 -7.17 -9.54 -5.01
N ILE A 128 -6.23 -9.59 -4.06
CA ILE A 128 -6.39 -10.31 -2.79
C ILE A 128 -6.59 -9.27 -1.69
N SER A 129 -7.64 -9.41 -0.88
CA SER A 129 -7.88 -8.48 0.23
C SER A 129 -8.38 -9.17 1.48
N LEU A 130 -7.87 -8.76 2.63
CA LEU A 130 -8.32 -9.16 3.96
C LEU A 130 -9.01 -7.98 4.62
N SER A 131 -10.26 -8.16 5.03
CA SER A 131 -11.00 -7.22 5.86
C SER A 131 -11.29 -7.82 7.22
N ILE A 132 -11.14 -7.01 8.27
CA ILE A 132 -11.39 -7.37 9.66
C ILE A 132 -12.29 -6.30 10.27
N VAL A 133 -13.42 -6.72 10.82
CA VAL A 133 -14.42 -5.85 11.45
C VAL A 133 -14.68 -6.32 12.87
N GLY A 134 -14.40 -5.45 13.83
CA GLY A 134 -14.77 -5.59 15.24
C GLY A 134 -16.22 -5.16 15.43
N ILE A 135 -17.05 -6.06 15.95
CA ILE A 135 -18.46 -5.81 16.23
C ILE A 135 -18.64 -5.82 17.76
N PRO A 136 -18.92 -4.66 18.38
CA PRO A 136 -19.23 -4.61 19.80
C PRO A 136 -20.36 -5.58 20.15
N GLN A 137 -20.16 -6.42 21.14
CA GLN A 137 -21.19 -7.30 21.69
C GLN A 137 -21.82 -6.62 22.91
N LEU A 138 -23.14 -6.50 22.89
CA LEU A 138 -23.93 -5.83 23.92
C LEU A 138 -24.73 -6.86 24.71
N LYS A 139 -24.88 -6.63 26.01
CA LYS A 139 -25.77 -7.43 26.86
C LYS A 139 -27.22 -7.20 26.42
N ALA A 140 -27.98 -8.29 26.26
CA ALA A 140 -29.41 -8.18 25.99
C ALA A 140 -30.09 -7.41 27.12
N ALA A 141 -30.94 -6.43 26.77
CA ALA A 141 -31.75 -5.73 27.77
C ALA A 141 -32.67 -6.76 28.46
N PRO A 142 -32.84 -6.71 29.79
CA PRO A 142 -33.79 -7.60 30.46
C PRO A 142 -35.18 -7.35 29.89
N ASP A 143 -35.89 -8.43 29.53
CA ASP A 143 -37.27 -8.34 29.08
C ASP A 143 -38.07 -7.55 30.12
N LYS A 144 -38.67 -6.44 29.68
CA LYS A 144 -39.69 -5.78 30.50
C LYS A 144 -40.85 -6.76 30.58
N GLU A 145 -40.91 -7.54 31.64
CA GLU A 145 -42.16 -8.21 32.04
C GLU A 145 -43.23 -7.13 32.10
N GLN A 146 -44.10 -7.11 31.09
CA GLN A 146 -45.34 -6.38 31.16
C GLN A 146 -46.12 -7.02 32.32
N LYS A 147 -46.01 -6.45 33.51
CA LYS A 147 -47.00 -6.64 34.55
C LYS A 147 -48.33 -6.17 33.96
N LYS A 148 -49.10 -7.12 33.43
CA LYS A 148 -50.52 -6.94 33.16
C LYS A 148 -51.19 -6.63 34.49
N GLY A 149 -51.33 -5.34 34.78
CA GLY A 149 -52.09 -4.88 35.93
C GLY A 149 -53.55 -5.31 35.76
N ALA A 150 -54.11 -5.90 36.80
CA ALA A 150 -55.50 -6.37 36.88
C ALA A 150 -56.57 -5.25 36.82
N ALA A 151 -56.23 -4.07 36.29
CA ALA A 151 -57.10 -2.92 36.22
C ALA A 151 -57.87 -2.79 34.88
N ASP A 152 -57.56 -3.62 33.89
CA ASP A 152 -58.17 -3.51 32.55
C ASP A 152 -59.47 -4.33 32.38
N MET A 153 -60.10 -4.76 33.49
CA MET A 153 -61.28 -5.62 33.45
C MET A 153 -62.53 -5.07 34.17
N PHE A 154 -62.52 -3.84 34.71
CA PHE A 154 -63.73 -3.27 35.31
C PHE A 154 -63.83 -1.75 35.14
N GLY A 155 -64.81 -1.33 34.33
CA GLY A 155 -65.75 -0.26 34.70
C GLY A 155 -65.33 1.20 34.52
N GLY A 156 -66.03 1.86 33.58
CA GLY A 156 -66.96 2.92 33.97
C GLY A 156 -66.42 4.32 34.25
N ALA A 157 -66.84 5.23 33.38
CA ALA A 157 -67.05 6.66 33.56
C ALA A 157 -67.13 7.22 35.01
N LEU A 158 -66.68 8.48 35.11
CA LEU A 158 -66.91 9.51 36.16
C LEU A 158 -65.83 9.62 37.26
N SER A 159 -64.93 10.59 37.10
CA SER A 159 -64.84 11.77 37.99
C SER A 159 -63.63 12.62 37.60
N GLY A 160 -63.85 13.93 37.51
CA GLY A 160 -62.77 14.89 37.39
C GLY A 160 -62.12 15.09 38.75
N ASP A 161 -60.79 15.04 38.77
CA ASP A 161 -59.99 15.70 39.80
C ASP A 161 -58.64 16.09 39.20
N THR A 162 -58.36 17.39 39.20
CA THR A 162 -57.10 18.00 38.78
C THR A 162 -56.07 17.80 39.88
N GLY A 163 -55.51 16.60 39.95
CA GLY A 163 -54.32 16.28 40.74
C GLY A 163 -53.13 16.06 39.81
N GLU A 164 -52.22 17.02 39.75
CA GLU A 164 -50.95 16.92 39.04
C GLU A 164 -50.11 15.78 39.67
N LYS A 165 -50.16 14.58 39.07
CA LYS A 165 -49.27 13.48 39.45
C LYS A 165 -47.84 13.85 39.03
N PRO A 166 -46.82 13.67 39.89
CA PRO A 166 -45.44 13.83 39.47
C PRO A 166 -45.19 12.89 38.29
N LYS A 167 -44.74 13.46 37.16
CA LYS A 167 -44.16 12.64 36.09
C LYS A 167 -43.06 11.79 36.73
N PRO A 168 -43.10 10.45 36.66
CA PRO A 168 -41.93 9.68 37.01
C PRO A 168 -40.80 10.16 36.10
N GLU A 169 -39.69 10.58 36.70
CA GLU A 169 -38.44 10.80 35.97
C GLU A 169 -38.21 9.54 35.13
N ALA A 170 -38.27 9.73 33.81
CA ALA A 170 -37.86 8.69 32.90
C ALA A 170 -36.37 8.50 33.16
N ASN A 171 -36.01 7.48 33.94
CA ASN A 171 -34.65 6.99 34.02
C ASN A 171 -34.15 6.88 32.59
N GLU A 172 -33.17 7.72 32.24
CA GLU A 172 -32.50 7.63 30.95
C GLU A 172 -32.10 6.16 30.75
N PRO A 173 -32.46 5.53 29.61
CA PRO A 173 -32.10 4.15 29.38
C PRO A 173 -30.58 4.04 29.48
N MET A 174 -30.08 3.36 30.51
CA MET A 174 -28.65 3.10 30.66
C MET A 174 -28.14 2.51 29.34
N PRO A 175 -27.04 3.06 28.80
CA PRO A 175 -26.48 2.55 27.56
C PRO A 175 -26.18 1.04 27.72
N PRO A 176 -26.51 0.22 26.72
CA PRO A 176 -26.36 -1.22 26.83
C PRO A 176 -24.91 -1.60 27.17
N GLU A 177 -24.74 -2.44 28.19
CA GLU A 177 -23.43 -2.85 28.71
C GLU A 177 -22.66 -3.64 27.63
N ARG A 178 -21.43 -3.22 27.32
CA ARG A 178 -20.56 -3.93 26.36
C ARG A 178 -19.93 -5.16 27.02
N VAL A 179 -20.24 -6.34 26.51
CA VAL A 179 -19.74 -7.63 27.04
C VAL A 179 -18.51 -8.17 26.28
N GLY A 180 -18.15 -7.55 25.15
CA GLY A 180 -16.95 -7.88 24.39
C GLY A 180 -16.94 -7.28 22.99
N VAL A 181 -16.01 -7.75 22.16
CA VAL A 181 -15.90 -7.42 20.73
C VAL A 181 -15.73 -8.71 19.93
N LEU A 182 -16.56 -8.92 18.92
CA LEU A 182 -16.43 -10.02 17.96
C LEU A 182 -15.67 -9.51 16.73
N TYR A 183 -14.45 -9.98 16.51
CA TYR A 183 -13.71 -9.73 15.28
C TYR A 183 -14.12 -10.75 14.22
N GLN A 184 -14.83 -10.27 13.21
CA GLN A 184 -15.16 -11.00 11.99
C GLN A 184 -14.16 -10.68 10.90
N ARG A 185 -13.86 -11.67 10.05
CA ARG A 185 -12.81 -11.59 9.04
C ARG A 185 -13.33 -12.10 7.72
N SER A 186 -12.91 -11.47 6.63
CA SER A 186 -13.22 -11.90 5.27
C SER A 186 -11.98 -11.72 4.41
N LEU A 187 -11.45 -12.85 3.92
CA LEU A 187 -10.42 -12.87 2.88
C LEU A 187 -11.10 -13.04 1.53
N GLN A 188 -10.70 -12.24 0.55
CA GLN A 188 -11.27 -12.25 -0.79
C GLN A 188 -10.17 -12.44 -1.83
N ARG A 189 -10.46 -13.25 -2.86
CA ARG A 189 -9.68 -13.40 -4.09
C ARG A 189 -10.59 -13.08 -5.27
N GLY A 190 -10.43 -11.91 -5.87
CA GLY A 190 -11.40 -11.45 -6.87
C GLY A 190 -12.81 -11.40 -6.28
N ALA A 191 -13.74 -12.14 -6.88
CA ALA A 191 -15.12 -12.26 -6.39
C ALA A 191 -15.31 -13.38 -5.35
N GLU A 192 -14.33 -14.25 -5.16
CA GLU A 192 -14.42 -15.38 -4.23
C GLU A 192 -14.18 -14.92 -2.79
N ILE A 193 -15.03 -15.36 -1.87
CA ILE A 193 -14.87 -15.13 -0.43
C ILE A 193 -14.36 -16.42 0.22
N ILE A 194 -13.19 -16.32 0.86
CA ILE A 194 -12.54 -17.41 1.57
C ILE A 194 -12.93 -17.31 3.05
N PRO A 195 -13.52 -18.37 3.63
CA PRO A 195 -13.92 -18.38 5.03
C PRO A 195 -12.75 -18.14 5.99
N MET A 196 -12.96 -17.29 7.00
CA MET A 196 -11.99 -16.99 8.05
C MET A 196 -12.64 -17.15 9.43
N ALA A 197 -11.89 -17.68 10.38
CA ALA A 197 -12.34 -17.85 11.76
C ALA A 197 -12.51 -16.50 12.46
N SER A 198 -13.58 -16.39 13.24
CA SER A 198 -13.87 -15.20 14.07
C SER A 198 -13.29 -15.33 15.48
N SER A 199 -13.18 -14.20 16.17
CA SER A 199 -12.63 -14.12 17.53
C SER A 199 -13.53 -13.30 18.43
N LEU A 200 -14.01 -13.87 19.54
CA LEU A 200 -14.69 -13.12 20.59
C LEU A 200 -13.68 -12.73 21.67
N VAL A 201 -13.41 -11.44 21.79
CA VAL A 201 -12.68 -10.86 22.92
C VAL A 201 -13.71 -10.44 23.96
N ALA A 202 -13.86 -11.20 25.04
CA ALA A 202 -14.89 -10.97 26.04
C ALA A 202 -14.34 -10.14 27.22
N THR A 203 -15.06 -9.09 27.62
CA THR A 203 -14.66 -8.20 28.73
C THR A 203 -14.47 -8.97 30.04
N ALA A 204 -15.33 -9.97 30.30
CA ALA A 204 -15.28 -10.81 31.49
C ALA A 204 -14.19 -11.90 31.44
N ARG A 205 -13.48 -12.06 30.31
CA ARG A 205 -12.47 -13.09 30.05
C ARG A 205 -11.22 -12.47 29.41
N PRO A 206 -10.39 -11.73 30.18
CA PRO A 206 -9.22 -11.02 29.65
C PRO A 206 -8.21 -11.95 28.97
N GLU A 207 -8.20 -13.24 29.30
CA GLU A 207 -7.38 -14.25 28.65
C GLU A 207 -7.71 -14.48 27.16
N THR A 208 -8.90 -14.02 26.73
CA THR A 208 -9.35 -14.03 25.32
C THR A 208 -8.85 -12.82 24.52
N ALA A 209 -8.24 -11.82 25.17
CA ALA A 209 -7.66 -10.68 24.48
C ALA A 209 -6.59 -11.12 23.47
N ILE A 210 -6.60 -10.47 22.30
CA ILE A 210 -5.61 -10.73 21.26
C ILE A 210 -4.29 -10.10 21.71
N ARG A 211 -3.22 -10.90 21.73
CA ARG A 211 -1.86 -10.43 21.98
C ARG A 211 -1.15 -10.08 20.66
N ARG A 212 -1.28 -10.96 19.67
CA ARG A 212 -0.67 -10.78 18.34
C ARG A 212 -1.62 -11.33 17.28
N GLU A 213 -1.75 -10.63 16.17
CA GLU A 213 -2.39 -11.12 14.96
C GLU A 213 -1.49 -10.80 13.79
N TRP A 214 -1.16 -11.78 12.94
CA TRP A 214 -0.17 -11.60 11.89
C TRP A 214 -0.50 -12.39 10.63
N LEU A 215 -0.14 -11.83 9.49
CA LEU A 215 -0.06 -12.55 8.22
C LEU A 215 1.27 -13.27 8.14
N ARG A 216 1.23 -14.51 7.67
CA ARG A 216 2.40 -15.30 7.31
C ARG A 216 2.29 -15.66 5.83
N VAL A 217 3.27 -15.22 5.05
CA VAL A 217 3.41 -15.57 3.64
C VAL A 217 4.60 -16.51 3.48
N GLU A 218 4.32 -17.69 2.95
CA GLU A 218 5.30 -18.75 2.69
C GLU A 218 5.37 -18.99 1.19
N ILE A 219 6.57 -18.92 0.63
CA ILE A 219 6.85 -19.10 -0.78
C ILE A 219 7.78 -20.30 -0.93
N GLN A 220 7.24 -21.39 -1.46
CA GLN A 220 7.98 -22.61 -1.72
C GLN A 220 8.41 -22.61 -3.19
N VAL A 221 9.71 -22.36 -3.42
CA VAL A 221 10.34 -22.53 -4.74
C VAL A 221 10.75 -24.00 -4.88
N PRO A 222 10.48 -24.65 -6.03
CA PRO A 222 10.92 -26.03 -6.25
C PRO A 222 12.41 -26.23 -5.97
N GLY A 223 12.74 -27.25 -5.17
CA GLY A 223 14.13 -27.59 -4.83
C GLY A 223 14.86 -26.63 -3.87
N LYS A 224 14.22 -25.56 -3.40
CA LYS A 224 14.79 -24.63 -2.41
C LYS A 224 14.03 -24.71 -1.07
N SER A 225 14.64 -24.22 0.00
CA SER A 225 13.92 -24.03 1.27
C SER A 225 12.85 -22.95 1.13
N PRO A 226 11.69 -23.08 1.82
CA PRO A 226 10.64 -22.09 1.73
C PRO A 226 11.08 -20.73 2.29
N ARG A 227 10.77 -19.66 1.56
CA ARG A 227 10.95 -18.28 2.02
C ARG A 227 9.70 -17.86 2.79
N VAL A 228 9.87 -17.50 4.06
CA VAL A 228 8.77 -17.05 4.94
C VAL A 228 8.93 -15.57 5.28
N VAL A 229 7.89 -14.77 5.08
CA VAL A 229 7.78 -13.39 5.57
C VAL A 229 6.52 -13.24 6.42
N GLU A 230 6.62 -12.45 7.49
CA GLU A 230 5.49 -12.17 8.39
C GLU A 230 5.19 -10.66 8.44
N ARG A 231 3.92 -10.34 8.70
CA ARG A 231 3.42 -8.97 8.91
C ARG A 231 2.46 -8.94 10.09
N ASP A 232 2.83 -8.25 11.16
CA ASP A 232 2.02 -8.12 12.36
C ASP A 232 0.87 -7.12 12.15
N LEU A 233 -0.35 -7.61 11.96
CA LEU A 233 -1.56 -6.79 11.83
C LEU A 233 -1.98 -6.14 13.15
N PHE A 234 -1.50 -6.70 14.27
CA PHE A 234 -1.61 -6.15 15.61
C PHE A 234 -0.61 -6.87 16.52
N ALA A 235 0.07 -6.13 17.39
CA ALA A 235 0.88 -6.66 18.49
C ALA A 235 0.68 -5.76 19.71
N ALA A 236 0.26 -6.33 20.85
CA ALA A 236 -0.15 -5.57 22.04
C ALA A 236 1.01 -4.80 22.71
N ASP A 237 2.25 -5.17 22.44
CA ASP A 237 3.48 -4.56 22.92
C ASP A 237 4.13 -3.62 21.91
N ALA A 238 3.54 -3.45 20.71
CA ALA A 238 4.00 -2.46 19.75
C ALA A 238 3.78 -1.02 20.28
N PRO A 239 4.66 -0.05 19.95
CA PRO A 239 4.60 1.32 20.49
C PRO A 239 3.27 2.06 20.30
N GLU A 240 2.48 1.69 19.28
CA GLU A 240 1.20 2.33 18.92
C GLU A 240 -0.01 1.40 19.13
N ALA A 241 0.17 0.29 19.83
CA ALA A 241 -0.93 -0.62 20.11
C ALA A 241 -1.98 0.06 21.00
N ALA A 242 -3.22 0.14 20.51
CA ALA A 242 -4.30 0.69 21.32
C ALA A 242 -4.53 -0.20 22.56
N THR A 243 -4.67 0.42 23.72
CA THR A 243 -4.95 -0.29 24.98
C THR A 243 -6.28 -1.03 24.96
N SER A 244 -7.19 -0.63 24.06
CA SER A 244 -8.49 -1.27 23.81
C SER A 244 -8.40 -2.53 22.92
N GLY A 245 -7.22 -2.89 22.44
CA GLY A 245 -7.01 -4.01 21.51
C GLY A 245 -6.89 -3.57 20.05
N PRO A 246 -6.98 -4.52 19.09
CA PRO A 246 -6.87 -4.20 17.67
C PRO A 246 -7.96 -3.25 17.19
N ALA A 247 -7.61 -2.38 16.23
CA ALA A 247 -8.56 -1.49 15.60
C ALA A 247 -9.78 -2.23 15.06
N PHE A 248 -10.94 -1.62 15.25
CA PHE A 248 -12.23 -2.21 14.88
C PHE A 248 -12.38 -2.37 13.37
N TYR A 249 -11.92 -1.42 12.57
CA TYR A 249 -11.91 -1.58 11.11
C TYR A 249 -10.48 -1.70 10.63
N ARG A 250 -10.15 -2.80 9.97
CA ARG A 250 -8.83 -3.01 9.35
C ARG A 250 -9.01 -3.66 7.99
N ARG A 251 -8.32 -3.13 6.98
CA ARG A 251 -8.29 -3.66 5.62
C ARG A 251 -6.84 -3.76 5.16
N TYR A 252 -6.53 -4.85 4.47
CA TYR A 252 -5.23 -5.12 3.87
C TYR A 252 -5.47 -5.58 2.43
N SER A 253 -4.95 -4.86 1.44
CA SER A 253 -4.83 -5.34 0.06
C SER A 253 -3.46 -5.97 -0.11
N LEU A 254 -3.42 -7.26 -0.45
CA LEU A 254 -2.20 -8.02 -0.67
C LEU A 254 -1.96 -8.10 -2.18
N VAL A 255 -0.93 -7.41 -2.66
CA VAL A 255 -0.57 -7.37 -4.07
C VAL A 255 0.66 -8.24 -4.28
N VAL A 256 0.47 -9.37 -4.95
CA VAL A 256 1.53 -10.33 -5.28
C VAL A 256 1.90 -10.16 -6.74
N MET A 257 3.16 -9.88 -7.04
CA MET A 257 3.67 -9.71 -8.39
C MET A 257 4.70 -10.82 -8.67
N PRO A 258 4.39 -11.82 -9.52
CA PRO A 258 5.28 -12.94 -9.80
C PRO A 258 6.63 -12.55 -10.42
N GLY A 259 6.71 -11.37 -11.03
CA GLY A 259 7.92 -10.83 -11.62
C GLY A 259 7.84 -9.32 -11.82
N PRO A 260 8.80 -8.72 -12.56
CA PRO A 260 8.81 -7.30 -12.85
C PRO A 260 7.53 -6.87 -13.57
N LEU A 261 7.02 -5.69 -13.23
CA LEU A 261 5.79 -5.15 -13.79
C LEU A 261 6.08 -3.90 -14.61
N GLU A 262 5.67 -3.89 -15.87
CA GLU A 262 5.76 -2.71 -16.72
C GLU A 262 4.65 -1.70 -16.39
N PRO A 263 4.95 -0.38 -16.33
CA PRO A 263 3.95 0.64 -16.04
C PRO A 263 2.72 0.59 -16.98
N ALA A 264 2.94 0.27 -18.25
CA ALA A 264 1.87 0.13 -19.24
C ALA A 264 0.92 -1.04 -18.94
N ALA A 265 1.41 -2.11 -18.31
CA ALA A 265 0.62 -3.30 -18.00
C ALA A 265 -0.37 -3.08 -16.84
N VAL A 266 -0.07 -2.14 -15.94
CA VAL A 266 -0.93 -1.80 -14.79
C VAL A 266 -2.36 -1.50 -15.23
N LYS A 267 -2.55 -0.72 -16.31
CA LYS A 267 -3.88 -0.35 -16.83
C LYS A 267 -4.69 -1.59 -17.22
N SER A 268 -4.06 -2.58 -17.83
CA SER A 268 -4.71 -3.83 -18.26
C SER A 268 -5.17 -4.66 -17.06
N TYR A 269 -4.31 -4.83 -16.05
CA TYR A 269 -4.67 -5.57 -14.82
C TYR A 269 -5.80 -4.87 -14.04
N LEU A 270 -5.80 -3.54 -13.99
CA LEU A 270 -6.91 -2.79 -13.39
C LEU A 270 -8.22 -2.93 -14.16
N ALA A 271 -8.15 -2.88 -15.50
CA ALA A 271 -9.33 -3.03 -16.34
C ALA A 271 -9.97 -4.40 -16.13
N GLU A 272 -9.16 -5.45 -16.00
CA GLU A 272 -9.64 -6.81 -15.69
C GLU A 272 -10.25 -6.88 -14.29
N ALA A 273 -9.54 -6.40 -13.26
CA ALA A 273 -10.05 -6.43 -11.88
C ALA A 273 -11.37 -5.66 -11.71
N ARG A 274 -11.60 -4.61 -12.49
CA ARG A 274 -12.85 -3.83 -12.50
C ARG A 274 -14.05 -4.59 -13.05
N LYS A 275 -13.87 -5.60 -13.92
CA LYS A 275 -15.00 -6.36 -14.48
C LYS A 275 -15.82 -7.07 -13.41
N GLY A 276 -15.21 -7.39 -12.27
CA GLY A 276 -15.88 -8.01 -11.13
C GLY A 276 -16.56 -7.02 -10.16
N VAL A 277 -16.48 -5.70 -10.40
CA VAL A 277 -16.97 -4.68 -9.46
C VAL A 277 -17.90 -3.69 -10.17
N ASP A 278 -19.15 -3.64 -9.71
CA ASP A 278 -20.10 -2.62 -10.16
C ASP A 278 -19.83 -1.29 -9.45
N LEU A 279 -18.89 -0.52 -10.02
CA LEU A 279 -18.50 0.80 -9.51
C LEU A 279 -19.68 1.79 -9.48
N LYS A 280 -20.67 1.66 -10.37
CA LYS A 280 -21.84 2.54 -10.40
C LYS A 280 -22.80 2.22 -9.26
N ALA A 281 -23.08 0.94 -9.02
CA ALA A 281 -23.87 0.52 -7.87
C ALA A 281 -23.17 0.88 -6.55
N ALA A 282 -21.85 0.66 -6.47
CA ALA A 282 -21.05 1.04 -5.31
C ALA A 282 -21.10 2.55 -5.05
N GLN A 283 -20.91 3.37 -6.08
CA GLN A 283 -21.01 4.83 -5.98
C GLN A 283 -22.42 5.29 -5.56
N THR A 284 -23.47 4.66 -6.11
CA THR A 284 -24.87 4.97 -5.76
C THR A 284 -25.16 4.63 -4.30
N ARG A 285 -24.68 3.49 -3.81
CA ARG A 285 -24.78 3.11 -2.38
C ARG A 285 -24.00 4.06 -1.48
N LEU A 286 -22.80 4.48 -1.90
CA LEU A 286 -22.01 5.47 -1.14
C LEU A 286 -22.75 6.81 -1.01
N GLN A 287 -23.43 7.23 -2.08
CA GLN A 287 -24.22 8.46 -2.07
C GLN A 287 -25.49 8.32 -1.24
N ALA A 288 -26.11 7.14 -1.19
CA ALA A 288 -27.23 6.86 -0.31
C ALA A 288 -26.80 6.85 1.16
N SER A 289 -25.68 6.21 1.48
CA SER A 289 -25.13 6.06 2.84
C SER A 289 -24.69 7.38 3.49
N ILE A 290 -24.34 8.38 2.69
CA ILE A 290 -24.06 9.74 3.18
C ILE A 290 -25.33 10.41 3.73
N ASN A 291 -26.52 10.02 3.25
CA ASN A 291 -27.79 10.68 3.57
C ASN A 291 -28.66 9.91 4.57
N THR A 292 -28.31 8.68 4.92
CA THR A 292 -29.03 7.84 5.89
C THR A 292 -28.04 7.17 6.85
N PRO A 293 -28.35 7.03 8.14
CA PRO A 293 -27.54 6.20 9.04
C PRO A 293 -27.67 4.73 8.63
N GLU A 294 -26.82 4.30 7.70
CA GLU A 294 -26.66 2.90 7.34
C GLU A 294 -25.99 2.13 8.48
N SER A 295 -26.23 0.82 8.52
CA SER A 295 -25.54 -0.04 9.47
C SER A 295 -24.03 -0.06 9.17
N LEU A 296 -23.18 -0.16 10.21
CA LEU A 296 -21.72 -0.29 10.04
C LEU A 296 -21.31 -1.42 9.08
N GLN A 297 -22.17 -2.44 8.94
CA GLN A 297 -21.98 -3.58 8.04
C GLN A 297 -22.11 -3.20 6.56
N GLU A 298 -23.05 -2.32 6.20
CA GLU A 298 -23.25 -1.87 4.81
C GLU A 298 -22.11 -0.95 4.35
N ILE A 299 -21.68 -0.03 5.21
CA ILE A 299 -20.52 0.83 4.96
C ILE A 299 -19.24 -0.02 4.84
N ALA A 300 -19.06 -1.03 5.71
CA ALA A 300 -17.93 -1.95 5.62
C ALA A 300 -17.95 -2.77 4.32
N ALA A 301 -19.11 -3.29 3.90
CA ALA A 301 -19.25 -4.06 2.67
C ALA A 301 -18.91 -3.22 1.42
N LEU A 302 -19.38 -1.98 1.38
CA LEU A 302 -19.09 -1.05 0.29
C LEU A 302 -17.60 -0.63 0.26
N ASN A 303 -17.02 -0.33 1.42
CA ASN A 303 -15.61 -0.01 1.55
C ASN A 303 -14.71 -1.22 1.22
N ASN A 304 -15.19 -2.45 1.47
CA ASN A 304 -14.46 -3.66 1.06
C ASN A 304 -14.41 -3.80 -0.46
N GLN A 305 -15.47 -3.44 -1.20
CA GLN A 305 -15.48 -3.51 -2.66
C GLN A 305 -14.61 -2.42 -3.32
N ILE A 306 -14.80 -1.16 -2.93
CA ILE A 306 -14.03 -0.05 -3.54
C ILE A 306 -12.59 -0.07 -3.02
N GLY A 307 -12.43 -0.25 -1.72
CA GLY A 307 -11.13 -0.15 -1.07
C GLY A 307 -10.16 -1.28 -1.39
N SER A 308 -10.66 -2.48 -1.69
CA SER A 308 -9.81 -3.58 -2.17
C SER A 308 -9.19 -3.24 -3.53
N LEU A 309 -9.99 -2.72 -4.47
CA LEU A 309 -9.51 -2.25 -5.78
C LEU A 309 -8.55 -1.07 -5.65
N THR A 310 -8.82 -0.11 -4.77
CA THR A 310 -7.91 1.02 -4.53
C THR A 310 -6.57 0.53 -4.01
N GLY A 311 -6.56 -0.32 -2.97
CA GLY A 311 -5.31 -0.86 -2.44
C GLY A 311 -4.56 -1.73 -3.46
N TYR A 312 -5.29 -2.50 -4.27
CA TYR A 312 -4.72 -3.29 -5.37
C TYR A 312 -4.04 -2.38 -6.41
N TRP A 313 -4.70 -1.31 -6.83
CA TRP A 313 -4.14 -0.33 -7.75
C TRP A 313 -2.88 0.35 -7.20
N LEU A 314 -2.92 0.78 -5.95
CA LEU A 314 -1.78 1.43 -5.30
C LEU A 314 -0.58 0.50 -5.25
N GLY A 315 -0.78 -0.77 -4.88
CA GLY A 315 0.30 -1.75 -4.83
C GLY A 315 0.87 -2.09 -6.21
N LEU A 316 0.03 -2.25 -7.24
CA LEU A 316 0.51 -2.47 -8.61
C LEU A 316 1.31 -1.29 -9.14
N SER A 317 0.81 -0.07 -8.91
CA SER A 317 1.45 1.14 -9.43
C SER A 317 2.82 1.37 -8.77
N LEU A 318 2.91 1.20 -7.44
CA LEU A 318 4.19 1.21 -6.74
C LEU A 318 5.12 0.11 -7.28
N GLY A 319 4.62 -1.11 -7.46
CA GLY A 319 5.39 -2.22 -8.00
C GLY A 319 5.94 -1.97 -9.41
N ALA A 320 5.19 -1.28 -10.28
CA ALA A 320 5.68 -0.91 -11.60
C ALA A 320 6.78 0.14 -11.55
N GLU A 321 6.63 1.15 -10.69
CA GLU A 321 7.66 2.17 -10.46
C GLU A 321 8.94 1.58 -9.88
N LEU A 322 8.82 0.67 -8.91
CA LEU A 322 9.94 -0.09 -8.33
C LEU A 322 10.66 -0.91 -9.39
N SER A 323 9.93 -1.57 -10.30
CA SER A 323 10.51 -2.35 -11.40
C SER A 323 11.31 -1.47 -12.35
N SER A 324 10.73 -0.33 -12.76
CA SER A 324 11.38 0.64 -13.65
C SER A 324 12.63 1.25 -13.01
N LEU A 325 12.55 1.62 -11.73
CA LEU A 325 13.68 2.18 -10.98
C LEU A 325 14.79 1.14 -10.79
N THR A 326 14.44 -0.08 -10.40
CA THR A 326 15.40 -1.19 -10.23
C THR A 326 16.18 -1.41 -11.52
N GLY A 327 15.50 -1.45 -12.68
CA GLY A 327 16.16 -1.59 -13.98
C GLY A 327 17.15 -0.46 -14.29
N ARG A 328 16.77 0.79 -14.02
CA ARG A 328 17.66 1.95 -14.21
C ARG A 328 18.87 1.92 -13.28
N ILE A 329 18.67 1.61 -12.00
CA ILE A 329 19.77 1.52 -11.03
C ILE A 329 20.71 0.37 -11.43
N ALA A 330 20.17 -0.79 -11.81
CA ALA A 330 20.97 -1.93 -12.24
C ALA A 330 21.85 -1.58 -13.44
N PHE A 331 21.27 -1.01 -14.49
CA PHE A 331 22.00 -0.56 -15.67
C PHE A 331 23.11 0.45 -15.34
N ASN A 332 22.79 1.48 -14.55
CA ASN A 332 23.75 2.51 -14.16
C ASN A 332 24.89 1.99 -13.26
N ASN A 333 24.68 0.87 -12.57
CA ASN A 333 25.69 0.22 -11.74
C ASN A 333 26.38 -0.95 -12.45
N ALA A 334 26.15 -1.12 -13.77
CA ALA A 334 26.67 -2.24 -14.55
C ALA A 334 26.33 -3.60 -13.92
N VAL A 335 25.05 -3.78 -13.58
CA VAL A 335 24.50 -4.98 -12.96
C VAL A 335 23.30 -5.45 -13.76
N THR A 336 23.16 -6.76 -13.92
CA THR A 336 21.91 -7.41 -14.35
C THR A 336 21.25 -8.05 -13.12
N PHE A 337 19.93 -8.23 -13.16
CA PHE A 337 19.20 -8.79 -12.04
C PHE A 337 18.06 -9.70 -12.51
N ALA A 338 17.65 -10.61 -11.63
CA ALA A 338 16.49 -11.46 -11.82
C ALA A 338 15.62 -11.46 -10.57
N GLN A 339 14.31 -11.39 -10.75
CA GLN A 339 13.36 -11.49 -9.65
C GLN A 339 12.90 -12.95 -9.51
N ALA A 340 13.60 -13.71 -8.67
CA ALA A 340 13.33 -15.14 -8.46
C ALA A 340 12.15 -15.42 -7.48
N LEU A 341 11.76 -14.42 -6.70
CA LEU A 341 10.64 -14.47 -5.76
C LEU A 341 9.60 -13.42 -6.13
N PRO A 342 8.32 -13.65 -5.86
CA PRO A 342 7.31 -12.64 -6.09
C PRO A 342 7.57 -11.41 -5.20
N ARG A 343 7.28 -10.23 -5.74
CA ARG A 343 7.18 -9.03 -4.92
C ARG A 343 5.84 -9.05 -4.19
N ILE A 344 5.84 -8.73 -2.91
CA ILE A 344 4.65 -8.63 -2.08
C ILE A 344 4.54 -7.21 -1.55
N VAL A 345 3.46 -6.53 -1.97
CA VAL A 345 3.09 -5.22 -1.43
C VAL A 345 1.80 -5.34 -0.60
N ILE A 346 1.78 -4.81 0.62
CA ILE A 346 0.58 -4.77 1.45
C ILE A 346 0.12 -3.32 1.64
N VAL A 347 -1.07 -2.99 1.17
CA VAL A 347 -1.68 -1.67 1.40
C VAL A 347 -2.70 -1.79 2.51
N SER A 348 -2.50 -1.11 3.63
CA SER A 348 -3.37 -1.17 4.80
C SER A 348 -4.15 0.11 5.04
N LEU A 349 -5.36 -0.05 5.56
CA LEU A 349 -6.19 0.99 6.13
C LEU A 349 -6.76 0.49 7.46
N GLU A 350 -6.47 1.19 8.54
CA GLU A 350 -6.93 0.85 9.89
C GLU A 350 -7.69 2.04 10.47
N GLY A 351 -8.75 1.81 11.25
CA GLY A 351 -9.54 2.88 11.84
C GLY A 351 -10.36 2.45 13.06
N GLU A 352 -10.58 3.42 13.95
CA GLU A 352 -11.34 3.25 15.19
C GLU A 352 -12.71 3.94 15.13
N PRO A 353 -13.80 3.30 15.59
CA PRO A 353 -15.10 3.92 15.71
C PRO A 353 -15.12 4.88 16.90
N GLY A 354 -15.47 6.14 16.66
CA GLY A 354 -15.65 7.17 17.69
C GLY A 354 -15.93 8.54 17.09
N GLU A 355 -16.22 9.55 17.92
CA GLU A 355 -16.47 10.94 17.48
C GLU A 355 -15.29 11.60 16.75
N LYS A 356 -14.08 11.02 16.89
CA LYS A 356 -12.86 11.40 16.18
C LYS A 356 -12.31 10.19 15.45
N THR A 357 -12.81 9.90 14.25
CA THR A 357 -12.34 8.77 13.45
C THR A 357 -10.91 9.03 12.99
N ALA A 358 -9.92 8.48 13.68
CA ALA A 358 -8.56 8.44 13.18
C ALA A 358 -8.39 7.20 12.30
N PHE A 359 -7.84 7.41 11.12
CA PHE A 359 -7.44 6.32 10.24
C PHE A 359 -5.93 6.36 10.04
N ARG A 360 -5.37 5.17 9.87
CA ARG A 360 -3.97 4.94 9.56
C ARG A 360 -3.87 4.22 8.23
N THR A 361 -3.11 4.79 7.30
CA THR A 361 -2.85 4.17 5.99
C THR A 361 -1.36 3.89 5.86
N ALA A 362 -1.00 2.72 5.34
CA ALA A 362 0.38 2.35 5.07
C ALA A 362 0.51 1.55 3.76
N ILE A 363 1.65 1.66 3.07
CA ILE A 363 2.00 0.86 1.87
C ILE A 363 3.31 0.11 2.11
N ASP A 364 3.28 -1.23 2.00
CA ASP A 364 4.31 -2.12 2.57
C ASP A 364 5.03 -2.93 1.53
N LEU A 365 6.28 -2.62 1.24
CA LEU A 365 7.15 -3.51 0.49
C LEU A 365 7.63 -4.65 1.40
N ARG A 366 6.73 -5.61 1.62
CA ARG A 366 6.94 -6.73 2.55
C ARG A 366 7.98 -7.72 2.03
N LEU A 367 8.04 -7.93 0.72
CA LEU A 367 9.06 -8.74 0.05
C LEU A 367 9.38 -8.15 -1.33
N ASP A 368 10.65 -7.93 -1.60
CA ASP A 368 11.13 -7.50 -2.92
C ASP A 368 12.59 -7.94 -3.16
N GLU A 369 12.78 -9.26 -3.21
CA GLU A 369 14.11 -9.87 -3.35
C GLU A 369 14.45 -10.08 -4.84
N VAL A 370 15.64 -9.62 -5.22
CA VAL A 370 16.23 -9.86 -6.55
C VAL A 370 17.59 -10.52 -6.39
N GLU A 371 17.94 -11.41 -7.30
CA GLU A 371 19.31 -11.87 -7.52
C GLU A 371 20.01 -10.88 -8.45
N ALA A 372 21.31 -10.65 -8.27
CA ALA A 372 22.04 -9.62 -9.01
C ALA A 372 23.45 -10.11 -9.38
N TRP A 373 23.86 -9.84 -10.63
CA TRP A 373 25.17 -10.18 -11.15
C TRP A 373 25.81 -8.96 -11.82
N PRO A 374 27.08 -8.64 -11.54
CA PRO A 374 27.80 -7.60 -12.26
C PRO A 374 27.91 -7.92 -13.75
N TYR A 375 28.09 -6.90 -14.58
CA TYR A 375 28.48 -7.09 -15.96
C TYR A 375 29.86 -7.75 -16.03
N PRO A 376 30.13 -8.62 -17.03
CA PRO A 376 31.44 -9.21 -17.22
C PRO A 376 32.56 -8.16 -17.18
N GLY A 377 33.65 -8.46 -16.46
CA GLY A 377 34.80 -7.56 -16.31
C GLY A 377 34.65 -6.44 -15.27
N HIS A 378 33.45 -6.18 -14.75
CA HIS A 378 33.23 -5.20 -13.69
C HIS A 378 33.54 -5.77 -12.31
N ALA A 379 33.75 -4.89 -11.32
CA ALA A 379 34.05 -5.30 -9.95
C ALA A 379 32.96 -6.23 -9.38
N ALA A 380 33.37 -7.36 -8.76
CA ALA A 380 32.42 -8.30 -8.15
C ALA A 380 31.48 -7.65 -7.11
N ARG A 381 31.94 -6.59 -6.44
CA ARG A 381 31.16 -5.85 -5.44
C ARG A 381 30.06 -4.96 -6.03
N ALA A 382 30.00 -4.76 -7.35
CA ALA A 382 28.98 -3.93 -7.98
C ALA A 382 27.56 -4.41 -7.65
N ALA A 383 27.33 -5.74 -7.63
CA ALA A 383 26.05 -6.32 -7.23
C ALA A 383 25.68 -6.00 -5.77
N VAL A 384 26.65 -6.04 -4.86
CA VAL A 384 26.44 -5.70 -3.43
C VAL A 384 26.05 -4.24 -3.27
N HIS A 385 26.75 -3.33 -3.96
CA HIS A 385 26.44 -1.90 -3.94
C HIS A 385 25.08 -1.59 -4.57
N PHE A 386 24.75 -2.25 -5.68
CA PHE A 386 23.44 -2.17 -6.32
C PHE A 386 22.32 -2.56 -5.33
N GLN A 387 22.46 -3.70 -4.62
CA GLN A 387 21.44 -4.16 -3.67
C GLN A 387 21.27 -3.22 -2.47
N THR A 388 22.37 -2.66 -1.97
CA THR A 388 22.33 -1.67 -0.88
C THR A 388 21.63 -0.39 -1.34
N ALA A 389 22.04 0.15 -2.50
CA ALA A 389 21.43 1.36 -3.06
C ALA A 389 19.94 1.15 -3.37
N ARG A 390 19.59 0.01 -3.96
CA ARG A 390 18.21 -0.36 -4.26
C ARG A 390 17.34 -0.37 -3.00
N GLY A 391 17.73 -1.08 -1.94
CA GLY A 391 16.94 -1.15 -0.71
C GLY A 391 16.68 0.22 -0.07
N MET A 392 17.66 1.12 -0.12
CA MET A 392 17.49 2.51 0.32
C MET A 392 16.53 3.31 -0.58
N GLN A 393 16.65 3.14 -1.90
CA GLN A 393 15.79 3.80 -2.88
C GLN A 393 14.35 3.29 -2.81
N ASP A 394 14.14 2.01 -2.50
CA ASP A 394 12.82 1.42 -2.32
C ASP A 394 12.09 2.10 -1.15
N SER A 395 12.74 2.23 0.02
CA SER A 395 12.16 2.95 1.17
C SER A 395 11.86 4.42 0.86
N MET A 396 12.69 5.08 0.05
CA MET A 396 12.43 6.45 -0.41
C MET A 396 11.21 6.50 -1.35
N LEU A 397 11.11 5.56 -2.28
CA LEU A 397 10.02 5.55 -3.26
C LEU A 397 8.69 5.25 -2.59
N GLU A 398 8.63 4.31 -1.65
CA GLU A 398 7.44 4.04 -0.82
C GLU A 398 6.93 5.32 -0.15
N ALA A 399 7.85 6.09 0.46
CA ALA A 399 7.57 7.37 1.09
C ALA A 399 6.98 8.39 0.11
N ARG A 400 7.71 8.67 -0.96
CA ARG A 400 7.31 9.68 -1.95
C ARG A 400 6.02 9.29 -2.65
N TYR A 401 5.80 8.00 -2.85
CA TYR A 401 4.58 7.47 -3.45
C TYR A 401 3.37 7.73 -2.54
N ILE A 402 3.43 7.33 -1.27
CA ILE A 402 2.30 7.55 -0.35
C ILE A 402 2.08 9.04 -0.05
N GLU A 403 3.15 9.83 0.08
CA GLU A 403 3.08 11.29 0.25
C GLU A 403 2.33 11.95 -0.91
N ARG A 404 2.69 11.59 -2.15
CA ARG A 404 2.03 12.11 -3.36
C ARG A 404 0.56 11.68 -3.45
N VAL A 405 0.28 10.40 -3.19
CA VAL A 405 -1.08 9.85 -3.30
C VAL A 405 -2.02 10.43 -2.25
N LEU A 406 -1.53 10.66 -1.03
CA LEU A 406 -2.33 11.15 0.08
C LEU A 406 -2.21 12.67 0.30
N GLY A 407 -1.39 13.38 -0.48
CA GLY A 407 -1.15 14.81 -0.35
C GLY A 407 -0.45 15.21 0.96
N LEU A 408 0.42 14.35 1.48
CA LEU A 408 1.11 14.55 2.75
C LEU A 408 2.40 15.34 2.55
N SER A 409 2.75 16.15 3.54
CA SER A 409 4.07 16.79 3.58
C SER A 409 5.18 15.81 3.96
N GLU A 410 4.87 14.78 4.75
CA GLU A 410 5.84 13.78 5.19
C GLU A 410 5.15 12.47 5.59
N ALA A 411 5.70 11.33 5.16
CA ALA A 411 5.36 10.00 5.66
C ALA A 411 6.41 9.46 6.64
N SER A 412 5.98 8.59 7.57
CA SER A 412 6.86 7.92 8.53
C SER A 412 7.50 6.70 7.89
N ASN A 413 8.79 6.78 7.53
CA ASN A 413 9.60 5.68 7.00
C ASN A 413 11.08 5.85 7.40
N THR A 414 11.86 4.81 7.17
CA THR A 414 13.29 4.79 7.52
C THR A 414 14.10 5.83 6.77
N MET A 415 13.83 6.11 5.49
CA MET A 415 14.60 7.12 4.74
C MET A 415 14.39 8.53 5.30
N ASN A 416 13.14 8.94 5.51
CA ASN A 416 12.82 10.23 6.13
C ASN A 416 13.38 10.30 7.56
N LEU A 417 13.35 9.19 8.31
CA LEU A 417 13.95 9.10 9.63
C LEU A 417 15.47 9.32 9.60
N MET A 418 16.19 8.57 8.76
CA MET A 418 17.65 8.61 8.67
C MET A 418 18.14 9.97 8.14
N SER A 419 17.38 10.63 7.27
CA SER A 419 17.72 11.97 6.77
C SER A 419 17.66 13.09 7.82
N ARG A 420 17.09 12.83 9.01
CA ARG A 420 17.00 13.77 10.13
C ARG A 420 18.11 13.60 11.18
N LEU A 421 19.05 12.67 10.97
CA LEU A 421 20.12 12.42 11.93
C LEU A 421 21.24 13.46 11.82
N ASP A 422 21.52 14.13 12.94
CA ASP A 422 22.68 15.01 13.08
C ASP A 422 23.98 14.20 13.00
N GLY A 423 24.94 14.66 12.19
CA GLY A 423 26.23 13.97 11.99
C GLY A 423 26.25 12.89 10.91
N GLY A 424 25.12 12.64 10.22
CA GLY A 424 25.05 11.72 9.10
C GLY A 424 25.35 10.27 9.50
N PRO A 425 25.96 9.45 8.61
CA PRO A 425 26.22 8.03 8.88
C PRO A 425 27.07 7.75 10.13
N SER A 426 27.89 8.71 10.56
CA SER A 426 28.73 8.60 11.76
C SER A 426 27.94 8.57 13.06
N GLY A 427 26.67 9.00 13.03
CA GLY A 427 25.75 8.98 14.17
C GLY A 427 24.97 7.68 14.34
N LEU A 428 25.20 6.67 13.49
CA LEU A 428 24.49 5.39 13.50
C LEU A 428 25.25 4.32 14.29
N LEU A 429 24.51 3.48 15.00
CA LEU A 429 25.03 2.23 15.58
C LEU A 429 24.87 1.11 14.57
N VAL A 430 25.87 0.23 14.48
CA VAL A 430 25.85 -0.96 13.64
C VAL A 430 26.04 -2.19 14.52
N PHE A 431 25.10 -3.12 14.45
CA PHE A 431 25.15 -4.39 15.17
C PHE A 431 25.21 -5.54 14.18
N GLY A 432 26.13 -6.47 14.39
CA GLY A 432 26.25 -7.70 13.61
C GLY A 432 25.61 -8.90 14.32
N PRO A 433 25.56 -10.06 13.64
CA PRO A 433 25.11 -11.30 14.26
C PRO A 433 25.93 -11.63 15.53
N GLY A 434 25.24 -11.84 16.66
CA GLY A 434 25.88 -12.09 17.97
C GLY A 434 26.00 -10.87 18.88
N ASP A 435 25.61 -9.68 18.42
CA ASP A 435 25.66 -8.44 19.21
C ASP A 435 24.38 -8.16 20.03
N GLU A 436 23.51 -9.14 20.26
CA GLU A 436 22.22 -8.93 20.94
C GLU A 436 22.37 -8.30 22.33
N LYS A 437 23.46 -8.63 23.04
CA LYS A 437 23.75 -8.06 24.37
C LYS A 437 24.14 -6.58 24.33
N GLN A 438 24.49 -6.05 23.16
CA GLN A 438 24.90 -4.66 22.96
C GLN A 438 23.72 -3.73 22.67
N LEU A 439 22.51 -4.26 22.46
CA LEU A 439 21.32 -3.46 22.14
C LEU A 439 20.91 -2.48 23.24
N GLY A 440 21.38 -2.68 24.48
CA GLY A 440 21.21 -1.72 25.58
C GLY A 440 21.87 -0.35 25.34
N GLN A 441 22.68 -0.20 24.28
CA GLN A 441 23.21 1.08 23.84
C GLN A 441 22.14 1.99 23.19
N ILE A 442 21.02 1.42 22.74
CA ILE A 442 19.91 2.17 22.11
C ILE A 442 18.96 2.67 23.20
N GLN A 443 18.86 3.98 23.38
CA GLN A 443 18.10 4.57 24.49
C GLN A 443 16.63 4.73 24.14
N GLY A 444 15.72 4.09 24.88
CA GLY A 444 14.27 4.24 24.71
C GLY A 444 13.63 3.29 23.70
N LEU A 445 14.37 2.28 23.24
CA LEU A 445 13.84 1.23 22.38
C LEU A 445 12.77 0.41 23.13
N SER A 446 11.64 0.13 22.47
CA SER A 446 10.58 -0.69 23.05
C SER A 446 10.98 -2.17 23.13
N ALA A 447 10.32 -2.94 24.01
CA ALA A 447 10.52 -4.39 24.08
C ALA A 447 10.21 -5.08 22.74
N TYR A 448 9.15 -4.63 22.06
CA TYR A 448 8.76 -5.12 20.74
C TYR A 448 9.84 -4.83 19.69
N ALA A 449 10.33 -3.59 19.58
CA ALA A 449 11.39 -3.25 18.63
C ALA A 449 12.71 -3.96 18.94
N THR A 450 13.04 -4.15 20.22
CA THR A 450 14.19 -4.96 20.65
C THR A 450 14.06 -6.40 20.14
N GLN A 451 12.88 -7.01 20.29
CA GLN A 451 12.62 -8.37 19.82
C GLN A 451 12.75 -8.48 18.29
N LEU A 452 12.32 -7.46 17.53
CA LEU A 452 12.48 -7.43 16.08
C LEU A 452 13.96 -7.38 15.68
N ILE A 453 14.74 -6.47 16.28
CA ILE A 453 16.18 -6.36 16.02
C ILE A 453 16.90 -7.67 16.35
N GLU A 454 16.60 -8.28 17.51
CA GLU A 454 17.19 -9.57 17.87
C GLU A 454 16.87 -10.69 16.85
N GLN A 455 15.66 -10.72 16.30
CA GLN A 455 15.31 -11.70 15.27
C GLN A 455 16.15 -11.51 14.02
N SER A 456 16.41 -10.27 13.62
CA SER A 456 17.22 -9.94 12.44
C SER A 456 18.69 -10.32 12.64
N LEU A 457 19.25 -10.05 13.82
CA LEU A 457 20.61 -10.49 14.18
C LEU A 457 20.73 -12.02 14.21
N LYS A 458 19.75 -12.72 14.81
CA LYS A 458 19.69 -14.20 14.81
C LYS A 458 19.54 -14.79 13.40
N ALA A 459 18.92 -14.04 12.48
CA ALA A 459 18.83 -14.41 11.07
C ALA A 459 20.11 -14.10 10.27
N GLY A 460 21.20 -13.69 10.93
CA GLY A 460 22.49 -13.42 10.29
C GLY A 460 22.56 -12.06 9.60
N ARG A 461 21.66 -11.13 9.93
CA ARG A 461 21.65 -9.78 9.35
C ARG A 461 22.40 -8.80 10.25
N GLU A 462 22.90 -7.74 9.63
CA GLU A 462 23.36 -6.54 10.31
C GLU A 462 22.18 -5.59 10.52
N VAL A 463 22.21 -4.83 11.61
CA VAL A 463 21.22 -3.80 11.92
C VAL A 463 21.92 -2.45 12.07
N ILE A 464 21.45 -1.46 11.31
CA ILE A 464 21.96 -0.08 11.32
C ILE A 464 20.85 0.83 11.86
N VAL A 465 21.06 1.41 13.04
CA VAL A 465 19.99 2.04 13.84
C VAL A 465 20.51 3.31 14.54
N PRO A 466 19.70 4.36 14.70
CA PRO A 466 20.09 5.49 15.51
C PRO A 466 20.13 5.15 17.01
N PRO A 467 21.01 5.80 17.80
CA PRO A 467 21.15 5.53 19.23
C PRO A 467 19.95 6.02 20.06
N VAL A 468 19.13 6.93 19.51
CA VAL A 468 17.97 7.55 20.16
C VAL A 468 16.82 7.71 19.16
N ALA A 469 15.60 7.86 19.67
CA ALA A 469 14.43 8.10 18.85
C ALA A 469 14.54 9.44 18.11
N VAL A 470 14.10 9.47 16.85
CA VAL A 470 14.15 10.64 15.97
C VAL A 470 12.74 11.22 15.82
N PRO A 471 12.54 12.55 15.97
CA PRO A 471 11.27 13.18 15.65
C PRO A 471 10.92 13.04 14.17
N LEU A 472 9.81 12.39 13.84
CA LEU A 472 9.30 12.16 12.49
C LEU A 472 7.77 12.18 12.50
N ALA A 473 7.15 12.87 11.54
CA ALA A 473 5.69 13.02 11.46
C ALA A 473 5.02 13.44 12.80
N GLY A 474 5.71 14.28 13.59
CA GLY A 474 5.23 14.79 14.88
C GLY A 474 5.42 13.85 16.08
N ARG A 475 6.16 12.73 15.95
CA ARG A 475 6.44 11.79 17.04
C ARG A 475 7.91 11.38 17.10
N ALA A 476 8.40 11.00 18.28
CA ALA A 476 9.70 10.36 18.40
C ALA A 476 9.58 8.89 17.97
N ARG A 477 10.35 8.46 16.97
CA ARG A 477 10.27 7.13 16.35
C ARG A 477 11.65 6.48 16.25
N PHE A 478 11.69 5.15 16.25
CA PHE A 478 12.85 4.41 15.75
C PHE A 478 12.57 3.82 14.37
N GLY A 479 13.64 3.69 13.60
CA GLY A 479 13.69 2.89 12.39
C GLY A 479 15.13 2.49 12.14
N TRP A 480 15.33 1.35 11.51
CA TRP A 480 16.65 0.79 11.22
C TRP A 480 16.69 0.18 9.83
N TRP A 481 17.89 0.00 9.31
CA TRP A 481 18.13 -0.82 8.14
C TRP A 481 18.63 -2.19 8.56
N GLU A 482 18.00 -3.23 8.06
CA GLU A 482 18.53 -4.58 8.08
C GLU A 482 19.33 -4.83 6.82
N ARG A 483 20.60 -5.22 6.96
CA ARG A 483 21.48 -5.54 5.83
C ARG A 483 21.87 -7.00 5.86
N GLU A 484 21.71 -7.69 4.74
CA GLU A 484 22.26 -9.02 4.55
C GLU A 484 23.74 -8.92 4.14
N PRO A 485 24.70 -9.42 4.94
CA PRO A 485 26.11 -9.09 4.76
C PRO A 485 26.69 -9.51 3.42
N VAL A 486 26.25 -10.67 2.92
CA VAL A 486 26.77 -11.31 1.69
C VAL A 486 26.20 -10.64 0.44
N SER A 487 24.88 -10.48 0.35
CA SER A 487 24.21 -9.93 -0.83
C SER A 487 24.23 -8.40 -0.87
N GLY A 488 24.40 -7.74 0.29
CA GLY A 488 24.22 -6.30 0.43
C GLY A 488 22.78 -5.84 0.40
N ARG A 489 21.80 -6.76 0.37
CA ARG A 489 20.37 -6.43 0.39
C ARG A 489 20.02 -5.68 1.66
N VAL A 490 19.33 -4.55 1.51
CA VAL A 490 18.88 -3.70 2.61
C VAL A 490 17.36 -3.66 2.65
N VAL A 491 16.80 -3.72 3.86
CA VAL A 491 15.37 -3.48 4.13
C VAL A 491 15.25 -2.47 5.26
N GLY A 492 14.45 -1.42 5.07
CA GLY A 492 14.09 -0.53 6.17
C GLY A 492 12.99 -1.15 7.03
N VAL A 493 13.10 -1.02 8.35
CA VAL A 493 12.10 -1.45 9.33
C VAL A 493 11.87 -0.34 10.35
N MET A 494 10.61 -0.03 10.64
CA MET A 494 10.19 0.93 11.67
C MET A 494 9.93 0.23 13.00
N ASP A 495 9.87 0.99 14.09
CA ASP A 495 9.60 0.52 15.46
C ASP A 495 8.27 -0.23 15.68
N ASP A 496 7.34 -0.16 14.74
CA ASP A 496 6.09 -0.91 14.69
C ASP A 496 6.17 -2.18 13.81
N GLY A 497 7.36 -2.52 13.28
CA GLY A 497 7.61 -3.71 12.46
C GLY A 497 7.18 -3.58 10.99
N LEU A 498 6.79 -2.36 10.59
CA LEU A 498 6.50 -2.01 9.22
C LEU A 498 7.80 -1.81 8.43
N ASN A 499 7.88 -2.32 7.19
CA ASN A 499 9.01 -2.01 6.31
C ASN A 499 8.91 -0.60 5.66
N GLN A 500 7.99 0.25 6.14
CA GLN A 500 7.15 1.09 5.26
C GLN A 500 7.23 2.59 5.48
N ALA A 501 6.53 3.29 4.57
CA ALA A 501 5.93 4.60 4.77
C ALA A 501 4.49 4.53 5.31
N MET A 502 4.25 5.23 6.43
CA MET A 502 2.98 5.29 7.14
C MET A 502 2.47 6.72 7.30
N ALA A 503 1.15 6.89 7.28
CA ALA A 503 0.47 8.15 7.54
C ALA A 503 -0.70 7.98 8.50
N ASP A 504 -0.70 8.80 9.56
CA ASP A 504 -1.83 8.92 10.49
C ASP A 504 -2.63 10.17 10.15
N TYR A 505 -3.95 10.04 10.04
CA TYR A 505 -4.84 11.19 9.91
C TYR A 505 -5.99 11.06 10.91
N SER A 506 -6.09 12.06 11.80
CA SER A 506 -7.23 12.19 12.71
C SER A 506 -8.33 13.00 12.02
N VAL A 507 -9.48 12.38 11.73
CA VAL A 507 -10.71 13.13 11.43
C VAL A 507 -11.33 13.50 12.78
N SER A 508 -10.74 14.48 13.49
CA SER A 508 -11.33 14.98 14.73
C SER A 508 -12.35 16.08 14.43
N SER A 509 -13.60 15.85 14.80
CA SER A 509 -14.70 16.82 14.80
C SER A 509 -14.42 18.10 15.61
N GLU A 510 -13.50 18.08 16.58
CA GLU A 510 -13.17 19.27 17.41
C GLU A 510 -12.09 20.21 16.85
N LYS A 511 -11.31 19.80 15.84
CA LYS A 511 -10.43 20.73 15.07
C LYS A 511 -10.93 21.04 13.66
N ILE A 512 -12.06 20.44 13.26
CA ILE A 512 -12.98 21.10 12.35
C ILE A 512 -13.89 21.98 13.22
N GLY A 513 -13.31 23.04 13.77
CA GLY A 513 -14.15 24.21 13.96
C GLY A 513 -14.73 24.49 12.57
N MET A 514 -16.05 24.47 12.41
CA MET A 514 -16.72 25.01 11.23
C MET A 514 -16.51 26.54 11.21
N ASN A 515 -15.26 26.98 11.27
CA ASN A 515 -14.82 28.34 11.12
C ASN A 515 -14.44 28.55 9.65
N SER A 516 -14.34 29.82 9.25
CA SER A 516 -14.02 30.22 7.89
C SER A 516 -12.73 29.57 7.36
N ASP A 517 -11.72 29.36 8.20
CA ASP A 517 -10.37 29.05 7.72
C ASP A 517 -10.18 27.55 7.47
N THR A 518 -10.83 26.69 8.26
CA THR A 518 -10.89 25.25 8.00
C THR A 518 -11.74 24.93 6.76
N GLY A 519 -12.75 25.75 6.47
CA GLY A 519 -13.49 25.70 5.22
C GLY A 519 -12.53 25.78 4.03
N LEU A 520 -11.66 26.79 3.99
CA LEU A 520 -10.68 26.98 2.91
C LEU A 520 -9.76 25.77 2.69
N VAL A 521 -9.22 25.19 3.77
CA VAL A 521 -8.30 24.06 3.67
C VAL A 521 -9.02 22.79 3.19
N LEU A 522 -10.18 22.46 3.77
CA LEU A 522 -10.98 21.31 3.33
C LEU A 522 -11.51 21.48 1.92
N GLY A 523 -11.90 22.71 1.58
CA GLY A 523 -12.23 23.11 0.23
C GLY A 523 -11.08 22.81 -0.72
N ALA A 524 -9.87 23.27 -0.40
CA ALA A 524 -8.70 23.07 -1.24
C ALA A 524 -8.33 21.58 -1.42
N ILE A 525 -8.44 20.77 -0.37
CA ILE A 525 -8.20 19.32 -0.45
C ILE A 525 -9.24 18.65 -1.35
N VAL A 526 -10.52 18.93 -1.15
CA VAL A 526 -11.61 18.36 -1.99
C VAL A 526 -11.54 18.90 -3.42
N GLY A 527 -11.15 20.16 -3.59
CA GLY A 527 -10.89 20.77 -4.89
C GLY A 527 -9.74 20.09 -5.61
N ALA A 528 -8.61 19.88 -4.95
CA ALA A 528 -7.45 19.20 -5.53
C ALA A 528 -7.79 17.75 -5.92
N THR A 529 -8.21 16.96 -4.94
CA THR A 529 -8.53 15.53 -5.12
C THR A 529 -9.69 15.31 -6.09
N GLY A 530 -10.77 16.09 -5.98
CA GLY A 530 -11.91 16.01 -6.90
C GLY A 530 -11.52 16.40 -8.33
N THR A 531 -10.64 17.39 -8.51
CA THR A 531 -10.14 17.79 -9.84
C THR A 531 -9.23 16.73 -10.43
N GLU A 532 -8.31 16.17 -9.65
CA GLU A 532 -7.43 15.10 -10.08
C GLU A 532 -8.19 13.81 -10.41
N ILE A 533 -9.21 13.46 -9.62
CA ILE A 533 -10.09 12.33 -9.90
C ILE A 533 -10.89 12.57 -11.17
N LEU A 534 -11.40 13.79 -11.40
CA LEU A 534 -12.13 14.13 -12.63
C LEU A 534 -11.21 14.17 -13.85
N ILE A 535 -9.99 14.68 -13.72
CA ILE A 535 -8.95 14.63 -14.76
C ILE A 535 -8.59 13.18 -15.05
N ALA A 536 -8.29 12.38 -14.03
CA ALA A 536 -7.97 10.97 -14.19
C ALA A 536 -9.14 10.22 -14.84
N ALA A 537 -10.38 10.44 -14.39
CA ALA A 537 -11.58 9.83 -14.97
C ALA A 537 -11.76 10.22 -16.45
N LYS A 538 -11.46 11.46 -16.80
CA LYS A 538 -11.62 11.96 -18.17
C LYS A 538 -10.47 11.58 -19.09
N VAL A 539 -9.25 11.50 -18.59
CA VAL A 539 -8.10 10.90 -19.29
C VAL A 539 -8.33 9.41 -19.50
N LEU A 540 -8.96 8.72 -18.54
CA LEU A 540 -9.39 7.34 -18.69
C LEU A 540 -10.49 7.18 -19.77
N GLU A 541 -11.35 8.19 -19.94
CA GLU A 541 -12.43 8.19 -20.93
C GLU A 541 -11.95 8.56 -22.36
N HIS A 542 -11.02 9.51 -22.48
CA HIS A 542 -10.67 10.14 -23.76
C HIS A 542 -9.20 9.98 -24.17
N GLY A 543 -8.34 9.38 -23.33
CA GLY A 543 -6.95 9.04 -23.66
C GLY A 543 -5.94 10.19 -23.53
N GLU A 544 -6.36 11.45 -23.68
CA GLU A 544 -5.53 12.64 -23.53
C GLU A 544 -6.28 13.80 -22.86
N ILE A 545 -5.55 14.82 -22.39
CA ILE A 545 -6.13 16.01 -21.76
C ILE A 545 -6.32 17.10 -22.83
N THR A 546 -7.57 17.32 -23.28
CA THR A 546 -7.92 18.39 -24.24
C THR A 546 -8.50 19.62 -23.55
N LEU A 547 -8.51 20.77 -24.22
CA LEU A 547 -9.13 22.00 -23.69
C LEU A 547 -10.65 21.85 -23.46
N GLU A 548 -11.32 21.05 -24.29
CA GLU A 548 -12.76 20.74 -24.17
C GLU A 548 -13.04 19.85 -22.94
N LEU A 549 -12.16 18.89 -22.68
CA LEU A 549 -12.18 18.03 -21.50
C LEU A 549 -11.93 18.82 -20.22
N ILE A 550 -10.97 19.75 -20.25
CA ILE A 550 -10.74 20.68 -19.14
C ILE A 550 -12.00 21.53 -18.89
N ALA A 551 -12.67 22.01 -19.93
CA ALA A 551 -13.91 22.79 -19.79
C ALA A 551 -15.08 21.95 -19.21
N ASP A 552 -15.19 20.67 -19.57
CA ASP A 552 -16.16 19.75 -18.96
C ASP A 552 -15.84 19.49 -17.48
N ILE A 553 -14.57 19.34 -17.13
CA ILE A 553 -14.13 19.20 -15.74
C ILE A 553 -14.44 20.46 -14.94
N GLU A 554 -14.19 21.66 -15.50
CA GLU A 554 -14.57 22.93 -14.87
C GLU A 554 -16.08 23.01 -14.60
N LYS A 555 -16.91 22.54 -15.54
CA LYS A 555 -18.37 22.48 -15.36
C LYS A 555 -18.76 21.50 -14.25
N LYS A 556 -18.13 20.32 -14.18
CA LYS A 556 -18.40 19.30 -13.15
C LYS A 556 -17.94 19.75 -11.76
N ILE A 557 -16.80 20.41 -11.66
CA ILE A 557 -16.33 21.02 -10.41
C ILE A 557 -17.27 22.16 -10.00
N LYS A 558 -17.80 22.96 -10.93
CA LYS A 558 -18.82 23.97 -10.63
C LYS A 558 -20.10 23.34 -10.06
N THR A 559 -20.54 22.21 -10.60
CA THR A 559 -21.66 21.43 -10.04
C THR A 559 -21.31 20.89 -8.65
N LEU A 560 -20.11 20.35 -8.46
CA LEU A 560 -19.62 19.86 -7.17
C LEU A 560 -19.64 20.98 -6.12
N LYS A 561 -19.18 22.19 -6.47
CA LYS A 561 -19.27 23.38 -5.59
C LYS A 561 -20.70 23.65 -5.13
N CYS A 562 -21.66 23.65 -6.07
CA CYS A 562 -23.06 23.92 -5.76
C CYS A 562 -23.69 22.83 -4.88
N LEU A 563 -23.28 21.57 -5.03
CA LEU A 563 -23.79 20.45 -4.25
C LEU A 563 -23.17 20.40 -2.85
N SER A 564 -21.87 20.69 -2.73
CA SER A 564 -21.15 20.64 -1.47
C SER A 564 -21.52 21.79 -0.52
N CYS A 565 -21.94 22.94 -1.04
CA CYS A 565 -22.38 24.09 -0.24
C CYS A 565 -23.51 24.89 -0.95
N PRO A 566 -24.77 24.44 -0.83
CA PRO A 566 -25.91 25.00 -1.57
C PRO A 566 -26.20 26.49 -1.29
N GLU A 567 -25.99 26.93 -0.05
CA GLU A 567 -26.26 28.31 0.39
C GLU A 567 -25.30 29.35 -0.24
N ALA A 568 -24.09 28.92 -0.62
CA ALA A 568 -23.11 29.79 -1.28
C ALA A 568 -23.42 29.98 -2.78
N GLY A 569 -24.05 28.99 -3.43
CA GLY A 569 -24.46 29.08 -4.83
C GLY A 569 -25.55 30.13 -5.10
N ALA A 570 -26.35 30.46 -4.09
CA ALA A 570 -27.45 31.43 -4.20
C ALA A 570 -27.04 32.90 -4.04
N LYS A 571 -25.87 33.20 -3.45
CA LYS A 571 -25.40 34.59 -3.19
C LYS A 571 -24.25 35.07 -4.06
N VAL A 572 -23.54 34.18 -4.76
CA VAL A 572 -22.34 34.53 -5.55
C VAL A 572 -22.66 34.87 -7.02
N SER A 573 -23.93 34.86 -7.43
CA SER A 573 -24.36 35.28 -8.77
C SER A 573 -24.33 36.81 -8.97
N ALA A 574 -24.12 37.60 -7.91
CA ALA A 574 -24.01 39.05 -7.99
C ALA A 574 -22.63 39.51 -7.45
N SER A 575 -21.80 40.05 -8.34
CA SER A 575 -20.54 40.76 -8.06
C SER A 575 -19.36 39.96 -7.47
N ALA A 576 -18.77 39.08 -8.27
CA ALA A 576 -17.30 38.91 -8.33
C ALA A 576 -16.93 38.12 -9.58
N SER A 577 -16.48 38.80 -10.63
CA SER A 577 -15.71 38.14 -11.68
C SER A 577 -14.40 37.65 -11.04
N ILE A 578 -14.27 36.33 -10.84
CA ILE A 578 -13.03 35.73 -10.31
C ILE A 578 -11.99 35.73 -11.43
N SER A 579 -11.40 36.90 -11.63
CA SER A 579 -10.19 37.10 -12.40
C SER A 579 -9.22 37.92 -11.54
N SER A 580 -8.54 37.27 -10.58
CA SER A 580 -7.14 37.54 -10.19
C SER A 580 -6.74 36.81 -8.90
N SER A 581 -5.76 35.91 -9.03
CA SER A 581 -4.82 35.39 -8.02
C SER A 581 -5.34 34.85 -6.68
N CYS A 582 -5.22 33.53 -6.48
CA CYS A 582 -5.26 32.81 -5.18
C CYS A 582 -4.32 33.37 -4.08
N TRP A 583 -3.49 34.37 -4.39
CA TRP A 583 -2.40 34.84 -3.53
C TRP A 583 -2.48 36.33 -3.16
N LYS A 584 -3.54 37.06 -3.53
CA LYS A 584 -3.72 38.44 -3.09
C LYS A 584 -4.86 38.54 -2.09
N LEU A 585 -4.51 38.39 -0.81
CA LEU A 585 -5.34 38.83 0.30
C LEU A 585 -4.87 40.22 0.74
N GLU A 586 -4.98 41.21 -0.15
CA GLU A 586 -5.00 42.62 0.26
C GLU A 586 -6.44 43.11 0.16
N GLN A 587 -7.10 43.25 1.30
CA GLN A 587 -8.37 43.94 1.40
C GLN A 587 -8.15 45.40 0.99
N LYS A 588 -8.59 45.78 -0.21
CA LYS A 588 -9.00 47.17 -0.44
C LYS A 588 -10.31 47.39 0.30
N LEU A 589 -10.18 47.83 1.55
CA LEU A 589 -11.28 48.38 2.35
C LEU A 589 -11.75 49.69 1.69
N GLU A 590 -12.88 49.65 1.00
CA GLU A 590 -13.70 50.86 0.86
C GLU A 590 -14.36 51.11 2.22
N ALA A 591 -14.04 52.26 2.80
CA ALA A 591 -14.53 52.67 4.11
C ALA A 591 -16.06 52.74 4.13
N GLY A 592 -16.70 51.93 4.98
CA GLY A 592 -18.10 52.15 5.38
C GLY A 592 -19.04 50.95 5.32
N VAL A 593 -18.65 49.80 4.74
CA VAL A 593 -19.53 48.62 4.70
C VAL A 593 -18.91 47.49 5.52
N GLY A 594 -19.53 47.18 6.67
CA GLY A 594 -19.14 46.03 7.49
C GLY A 594 -19.39 44.72 6.74
N VAL A 595 -18.34 44.13 6.16
CA VAL A 595 -18.42 42.82 5.52
C VAL A 595 -18.39 41.75 6.61
N LYS A 596 -19.48 40.98 6.74
CA LYS A 596 -19.50 39.80 7.61
C LYS A 596 -18.44 38.80 7.13
N PRO A 597 -17.67 38.17 8.03
CA PRO A 597 -16.71 37.13 7.65
C PRO A 597 -17.41 36.03 6.84
N LEU A 598 -16.74 35.53 5.79
CA LEU A 598 -17.26 34.45 4.95
C LEU A 598 -17.57 33.24 5.84
N SER A 599 -18.75 32.64 5.64
CA SER A 599 -19.12 31.40 6.33
C SER A 599 -18.15 30.28 5.94
N PHE A 600 -18.10 29.21 6.75
CA PHE A 600 -17.36 27.98 6.44
C PHE A 600 -17.59 27.54 4.99
N CYS A 601 -18.84 27.53 4.53
CA CYS A 601 -19.18 27.16 3.15
C CYS A 601 -18.65 28.14 2.10
N GLY A 602 -18.62 29.44 2.39
CA GLY A 602 -18.03 30.43 1.49
C GLY A 602 -16.52 30.19 1.28
N LYS A 603 -15.79 29.95 2.36
CA LYS A 603 -14.36 29.66 2.31
C LYS A 603 -14.05 28.26 1.79
N TYR A 604 -14.90 27.28 2.06
CA TYR A 604 -14.83 25.96 1.44
C TYR A 604 -14.95 26.02 -0.08
N VAL A 605 -15.94 26.75 -0.59
CA VAL A 605 -16.07 26.96 -2.03
C VAL A 605 -14.88 27.74 -2.60
N GLU A 606 -14.33 28.69 -1.84
CA GLU A 606 -13.11 29.45 -2.21
C GLU A 606 -11.89 28.53 -2.33
N GLY A 607 -11.65 27.65 -1.35
CA GLY A 607 -10.53 26.70 -1.35
C GLY A 607 -10.65 25.68 -2.46
N LEU A 608 -11.86 25.13 -2.63
CA LEU A 608 -12.18 24.18 -3.72
C LEU A 608 -11.93 24.84 -5.07
N SER A 609 -12.42 26.07 -5.25
CA SER A 609 -12.20 26.84 -6.46
C SER A 609 -10.72 27.10 -6.73
N CYS A 610 -9.96 27.48 -5.70
CA CYS A 610 -8.56 27.84 -5.83
C CYS A 610 -7.70 26.64 -6.24
N ALA A 611 -7.82 25.51 -5.53
CA ALA A 611 -7.04 24.31 -5.82
C ALA A 611 -7.38 23.72 -7.20
N SER A 612 -8.67 23.64 -7.55
CA SER A 612 -9.12 23.21 -8.86
C SER A 612 -8.59 24.09 -10.00
N ASP A 613 -8.67 25.41 -9.85
CA ASP A 613 -8.23 26.36 -10.88
C ASP A 613 -6.71 26.35 -11.07
N VAL A 614 -5.92 26.19 -9.98
CA VAL A 614 -4.45 26.03 -10.07
C VAL A 614 -4.07 24.79 -10.87
N ILE A 615 -4.69 23.64 -10.56
CA ILE A 615 -4.41 22.37 -11.25
C ILE A 615 -4.83 22.48 -12.73
N LEU A 616 -6.05 22.95 -13.00
CA LEU A 616 -6.56 23.05 -14.37
C LEU A 616 -5.82 24.08 -15.21
N ARG A 617 -5.35 25.20 -14.62
CA ARG A 617 -4.46 26.15 -15.33
C ARG A 617 -3.11 25.55 -15.67
N GLY A 618 -2.55 24.69 -14.80
CA GLY A 618 -1.35 23.91 -15.10
C GLY A 618 -1.52 23.08 -16.37
N TYR A 619 -2.66 22.39 -16.50
CA TYR A 619 -3.00 21.61 -17.68
C TYR A 619 -3.38 22.46 -18.91
N LYS A 620 -4.07 23.59 -18.74
CA LYS A 620 -4.35 24.54 -19.85
C LYS A 620 -3.05 25.10 -20.44
N LYS A 621 -2.06 25.42 -19.59
CA LYS A 621 -0.75 25.91 -20.03
C LYS A 621 0.01 24.82 -20.79
N ALA A 622 -0.01 23.57 -20.31
CA ALA A 622 0.59 22.41 -20.98
C ALA A 622 -0.07 22.08 -22.34
N ALA A 623 -1.41 22.14 -22.42
CA ALA A 623 -2.18 21.90 -23.64
C ALA A 623 -1.99 23.02 -24.70
N LEU A 624 -1.76 24.27 -24.27
CA LEU A 624 -1.44 25.39 -25.16
C LEU A 624 -0.01 25.33 -25.69
N THR A 625 0.93 24.70 -24.97
CA THR A 625 2.32 24.48 -25.42
C THR A 625 2.53 23.25 -26.29
N ALA A 626 1.53 22.36 -26.42
CA ALA A 626 1.61 21.11 -27.18
C ALA A 626 1.54 21.26 -28.72
N LYS A 627 1.72 22.48 -29.26
CA LYS A 627 1.92 22.75 -30.70
C LYS A 627 3.39 22.99 -31.07
N VAL A 628 4.34 22.45 -30.30
CA VAL A 628 5.75 22.46 -30.67
C VAL A 628 6.12 21.08 -31.20
N GLU A 629 6.51 21.02 -32.48
CA GLU A 629 7.14 19.84 -33.08
C GLU A 629 8.29 19.36 -32.18
N VAL A 630 8.19 18.11 -31.74
CA VAL A 630 9.23 17.45 -30.94
C VAL A 630 10.43 17.21 -31.84
N LYS A 631 11.44 18.08 -31.74
CA LYS A 631 12.83 17.66 -32.00
C LYS A 631 13.40 17.04 -30.72
N PRO A 632 14.21 15.97 -30.82
CA PRO A 632 14.76 15.29 -29.66
C PRO A 632 15.68 16.24 -28.88
N LEU A 633 15.49 16.30 -27.55
CA LEU A 633 16.28 17.14 -26.65
C LEU A 633 17.54 16.40 -26.19
N GLU A 634 18.69 16.93 -26.57
CA GLU A 634 20.01 16.64 -26.03
C GLU A 634 20.07 17.08 -24.55
N TRP A 635 20.64 16.22 -23.69
CA TRP A 635 20.86 16.52 -22.28
C TRP A 635 22.13 17.35 -22.10
N GLY A 636 21.98 18.61 -21.68
CA GLY A 636 23.08 19.47 -21.29
C GLY A 636 22.70 20.39 -20.14
N VAL A 637 22.95 19.96 -18.90
CA VAL A 637 23.06 20.87 -17.75
C VAL A 637 24.35 20.53 -17.01
N LYS A 638 25.31 21.46 -17.04
CA LYS A 638 26.55 21.41 -16.25
C LYS A 638 26.24 21.49 -14.76
N MET A 639 26.94 20.69 -13.95
CA MET A 639 26.91 20.75 -12.48
C MET A 639 27.84 21.86 -11.91
N PRO A 640 27.54 22.41 -10.72
CA PRO A 640 28.31 23.49 -10.12
C PRO A 640 29.52 22.94 -9.36
N CYS A 641 30.67 22.89 -10.04
CA CYS A 641 32.03 22.91 -9.49
C CYS A 641 32.96 23.44 -10.61
N GLU A 642 32.74 24.69 -11.02
CA GLU A 642 33.68 25.56 -11.74
C GLU A 642 33.37 27.00 -11.32
N GLU A 643 33.81 27.36 -10.11
CA GLU A 643 34.75 28.45 -9.83
C GLU A 643 35.47 28.19 -8.50
#